data_AF-A0A4S8P1C7-F1
#
_entry.id   AF-A0A4S8P1C7-F1
#
_cell.length_a   1.000
_cell.length_b   1.000
_cell.length_c   1.000
_cell.angle_alpha   90.00
_cell.angle_beta   90.00
_cell.angle_gamma   90.00
#
_symmetry.space_group_name_H-M   'P 1'
#
loop_
_entity.id
_entity.type
_entity.pdbx_description
1 polymer ?
#
loop_
_entity_poly.entity_id
_entity_poly.type
_entity_poly.pdbx_seq_one_letter_code
_entity_poly.pdbx_strand_id
1 'polypeptide(L)'
;MTTIIPSLSISQIRAMSTTAIGALNQEDVEAMTTAQVGALSGAQVAALASDVTFLDEDQLKSISTSGIKGLTTTQIAAIDAGNIDAFTTKQVAALSAAQVGALTDTQFAALTGDQIGAMTAAQVATFSATDIGNLQAGEVGKISAKAIGSLSSAALQALTTAQIGELSTAQIAALKPAQIEALTAAQIGDFTAAQIGGLTATQTKVLSTAQIAELDATQIAGISTKAMAGFTAGQITGMTTTQTAALTGPQVAAMTAVQVAGLEAADITGMADSVFTSISAKGISGLSTTAVAAITTSQLAGLGTTQLAGLKTPQIQALTTTQSNALTPAQMSAMTSVQIGSFNDANIATMSNTQIAAITPKAISGLQTTAIAALTDPQLAALTPAQITAMKPAQIGALTTTQIGKLTDAQVGALTAVQTKDMSVAQVQAINVLQIDSLSTKAISGFSASHIAGMSTTQTQAFTEAQIAVLSATQVGALEAGDVDGFSAGQIGAISVKAIGSLVDPAIAALDEPQIDALSTGQIAALKPTQVAALTTTQIPFLSDAQVGAFTANQVKSLTNGQLAAMSTTQIASISPKAFAGFSAAQISALSPTQTAALTNTQLGALTAVQAAGIQADDIDGFSTAQVAAISTKAVSGLTAAAIGSLNDTQVAALLEAQVAALKADQIAELAVSAIADMNNSQMSVLKSTQIAAFTNLQVAELTASQIGAMGAKAVSGFTAGHIAAMTDTQLAGLSEAQVASFTSGQVAALTAADIALFTPEEVGSISAKAISTLDPAIITALSTAQLVELQPAQIAAMSGAQIAAFNPTNIGLLTNDQIGAITASQIKSLTSPQIQALTNSQVGAISVKAIPGLEVGQIDTFNTNVAGFTAQQFAAFTAPQVGALMADDLPLITPAELAAISPKAMSGMTGTVIQALDANQIDALTPAQIAGLSGTQFTSFTTTQLDSFDDNQIAAITAAQLTAASTTQTGSLDAAQIAKISAKAIAGLTSAQIANWDSTQTAALTQTQLATLTSDQVSGLDAADIDGLSPAQVGSISRKAISGLTGAAIGSLDQLQIQGLADDRVAALTTTQITSLTATQIGYFTPAQAGAFTASQIGSMNTAQIQALTAGQVSSLSKAAVAALTVTQIQDMSADQIAAFTPTQTAALTGLQIDAMEDGDLQRFDILDIAALSTSGISGLSANDISTVLSDAQLQAFTGKQINAMSDVQVDAIIAAYQGI
;
A
#
# COMPACT_ATOMS: atom_id res chain seq x y z
N MET A 1 40.08 -120.70 75.66
CA MET A 1 38.80 -121.39 75.35
C MET A 1 38.44 -120.88 73.98
N THR A 2 38.28 -121.73 72.98
CA THR A 2 37.98 -121.28 71.61
C THR A 2 36.72 -120.43 71.61
N THR A 3 36.84 -119.18 71.16
CA THR A 3 35.73 -118.23 71.04
C THR A 3 34.56 -118.80 70.24
N ILE A 4 33.32 -118.49 70.67
CA ILE A 4 32.08 -118.89 69.97
C ILE A 4 31.70 -117.90 68.86
N ILE A 5 32.35 -116.74 68.79
CA ILE A 5 31.97 -115.63 67.92
C ILE A 5 31.88 -116.04 66.43
N PRO A 6 32.81 -116.83 65.84
CA PRO A 6 32.70 -117.26 64.44
C PRO A 6 31.42 -118.06 64.11
N SER A 7 30.82 -118.72 65.12
CA SER A 7 29.62 -119.54 64.95
C SER A 7 28.30 -118.76 65.00
N LEU A 8 28.35 -117.48 65.37
CA LEU A 8 27.16 -116.62 65.45
C LEU A 8 26.69 -116.20 64.05
N SER A 9 25.39 -116.28 63.80
CA SER A 9 24.82 -115.74 62.56
C SER A 9 24.90 -114.22 62.51
N ILE A 10 24.86 -113.65 61.30
CA ILE A 10 24.83 -112.21 61.04
C ILE A 10 23.71 -111.50 61.82
N SER A 11 22.53 -112.13 61.90
CA SER A 11 21.40 -111.60 62.65
C SER A 11 21.63 -111.60 64.16
N GLN A 12 22.33 -112.61 64.70
CA GLN A 12 22.70 -112.66 66.11
C GLN A 12 23.74 -111.58 66.46
N ILE A 13 24.75 -111.37 65.61
CA ILE A 13 25.74 -110.30 65.77
C ILE A 13 25.06 -108.92 65.74
N ARG A 14 24.13 -108.66 64.80
CA ARG A 14 23.36 -107.40 64.75
C ARG A 14 22.51 -107.16 66.00
N ALA A 15 22.03 -108.22 66.64
CA ALA A 15 21.17 -108.13 67.83
C ALA A 15 21.94 -107.95 69.15
N MET A 16 23.27 -108.08 69.15
CA MET A 16 24.08 -107.86 70.35
C MET A 16 23.99 -106.41 70.81
N SER A 17 23.78 -106.20 72.12
CA SER A 17 23.83 -104.83 72.68
C SER A 17 25.24 -104.26 72.56
N THR A 18 25.36 -102.93 72.56
CA THR A 18 26.67 -102.25 72.59
C THR A 18 27.49 -102.67 73.81
N THR A 19 26.86 -102.91 74.95
CA THR A 19 27.51 -103.46 76.15
C THR A 19 28.09 -104.87 75.92
N ALA A 20 27.37 -105.73 75.19
CA ALA A 20 27.87 -107.07 74.87
C ALA A 20 29.03 -107.03 73.88
N ILE A 21 28.98 -106.13 72.90
CA ILE A 21 30.08 -105.92 71.95
C ILE A 21 31.32 -105.32 72.64
N GLY A 22 31.16 -104.37 73.55
CA GLY A 22 32.29 -103.78 74.31
C GLY A 22 32.83 -104.65 75.45
N ALA A 23 32.27 -105.86 75.66
CA ALA A 23 32.76 -106.84 76.61
C ALA A 23 33.51 -108.01 75.93
N LEU A 24 33.62 -107.99 74.59
CA LEU A 24 34.46 -108.93 73.84
C LEU A 24 35.93 -108.72 74.21
N ASN A 25 36.72 -109.80 74.20
CA ASN A 25 38.17 -109.71 74.36
C ASN A 25 38.88 -109.75 72.99
N GLN A 26 40.20 -109.64 72.98
CA GLN A 26 41.01 -109.72 71.77
C GLN A 26 40.75 -110.97 70.92
N GLU A 27 40.71 -112.16 71.53
CA GLU A 27 40.45 -113.44 70.83
C GLU A 27 39.05 -113.44 70.17
N ASP A 28 38.06 -112.82 70.82
CA ASP A 28 36.70 -112.69 70.30
C ASP A 28 36.59 -111.74 69.11
N VAL A 29 37.31 -110.61 69.14
CA VAL A 29 37.30 -109.60 68.07
C VAL A 29 38.11 -110.08 66.86
N GLU A 30 39.30 -110.66 67.06
CA GLU A 30 40.15 -111.23 66.01
C GLU A 30 39.44 -112.37 65.26
N ALA A 31 38.62 -113.17 65.95
CA ALA A 31 37.94 -114.32 65.34
C ALA A 31 36.65 -113.96 64.57
N MET A 32 36.21 -112.69 64.58
CA MET A 32 35.02 -112.29 63.80
C MET A 32 35.25 -112.50 62.30
N THR A 33 34.29 -113.09 61.59
CA THR A 33 34.37 -113.12 60.13
C THR A 33 34.11 -111.73 59.54
N THR A 34 34.66 -111.44 58.35
CA THR A 34 34.40 -110.17 57.63
C THR A 34 32.91 -109.88 57.44
N ALA A 35 32.09 -110.92 57.22
CA ALA A 35 30.64 -110.76 57.14
C ALA A 35 30.03 -110.28 58.48
N GLN A 36 30.51 -110.81 59.61
CA GLN A 36 30.05 -110.43 60.95
C GLN A 36 30.50 -109.01 61.32
N VAL A 37 31.75 -108.65 61.03
CA VAL A 37 32.26 -107.29 61.22
C VAL A 37 31.47 -106.29 60.36
N GLY A 38 31.23 -106.60 59.09
CA GLY A 38 30.42 -105.76 58.18
C GLY A 38 28.93 -105.65 58.56
N ALA A 39 28.44 -106.53 59.44
CA ALA A 39 27.08 -106.49 59.94
C ALA A 39 26.87 -105.55 61.14
N LEU A 40 27.94 -105.16 61.84
CA LEU A 40 27.88 -104.27 63.01
C LEU A 40 27.28 -102.90 62.63
N SER A 41 26.40 -102.39 63.50
CA SER A 41 25.91 -101.02 63.43
C SER A 41 26.96 -100.02 63.91
N GLY A 42 26.82 -98.73 63.56
CA GLY A 42 27.74 -97.68 64.02
C GLY A 42 27.91 -97.65 65.54
N ALA A 43 26.82 -97.81 66.30
CA ALA A 43 26.89 -97.83 67.76
C ALA A 43 27.64 -99.06 68.30
N GLN A 44 27.53 -100.22 67.64
CA GLN A 44 28.26 -101.43 68.02
C GLN A 44 29.76 -101.31 67.68
N VAL A 45 30.10 -100.74 66.52
CA VAL A 45 31.50 -100.44 66.16
C VAL A 45 32.13 -99.44 67.14
N ALA A 46 31.39 -98.41 67.56
CA ALA A 46 31.82 -97.49 68.62
C ALA A 46 32.11 -98.22 69.94
N ALA A 47 31.29 -99.23 70.26
CA ALA A 47 31.38 -99.97 71.51
C ALA A 47 32.57 -100.93 71.60
N LEU A 48 33.22 -101.27 70.47
CA LEU A 48 34.49 -102.02 70.47
C LEU A 48 35.62 -101.26 71.17
N ALA A 49 35.47 -99.96 71.43
CA ALA A 49 36.49 -99.13 72.09
C ALA A 49 37.89 -99.37 71.48
N SER A 50 38.93 -99.57 72.30
CA SER A 50 40.31 -99.86 71.87
C SER A 50 40.46 -101.15 71.06
N ASP A 51 39.50 -102.06 71.14
CA ASP A 51 39.60 -103.41 70.56
C ASP A 51 39.40 -103.39 69.04
N VAL A 52 38.96 -102.26 68.48
CA VAL A 52 38.97 -102.03 67.02
C VAL A 52 40.37 -102.21 66.41
N THR A 53 41.44 -102.06 67.22
CA THR A 53 42.83 -102.24 66.78
C THR A 53 43.23 -103.70 66.56
N PHE A 54 42.43 -104.65 67.08
CA PHE A 54 42.65 -106.08 66.87
C PHE A 54 42.04 -106.61 65.57
N LEU A 55 41.31 -105.78 64.82
CA LEU A 55 40.79 -106.17 63.51
C LEU A 55 41.92 -106.21 62.46
N ASP A 56 41.95 -107.28 61.67
CA ASP A 56 42.83 -107.39 60.50
C ASP A 56 42.35 -106.50 59.34
N GLU A 57 43.16 -106.39 58.28
CA GLU A 57 42.84 -105.58 57.11
C GLU A 57 41.52 -105.96 56.41
N ASP A 58 41.22 -107.25 56.30
CA ASP A 58 40.03 -107.74 55.60
C ASP A 58 38.77 -107.47 56.42
N GLN A 59 38.87 -107.60 57.75
CA GLN A 59 37.84 -107.21 58.71
C GLN A 59 37.60 -105.71 58.68
N LEU A 60 38.65 -104.88 58.67
CA LEU A 60 38.52 -103.43 58.56
C LEU A 60 37.87 -103.00 57.23
N LYS A 61 38.27 -103.60 56.09
CA LYS A 61 37.63 -103.40 54.77
C LYS A 61 36.15 -103.77 54.75
N SER A 62 35.74 -104.71 55.60
CA SER A 62 34.37 -105.20 55.65
C SER A 62 33.40 -104.31 56.45
N ILE A 63 33.91 -103.40 57.31
CA ILE A 63 33.07 -102.50 58.11
C ILE A 63 32.17 -101.66 57.20
N SER A 64 30.86 -101.70 57.42
CA SER A 64 29.93 -100.89 56.63
C SER A 64 30.20 -99.38 56.79
N THR A 65 29.82 -98.55 55.81
CA THR A 65 29.96 -97.08 55.92
C THR A 65 29.22 -96.48 57.11
N SER A 66 28.14 -97.14 57.57
CA SER A 66 27.44 -96.75 58.80
C SER A 66 28.20 -97.17 60.06
N GLY A 67 28.92 -98.29 60.00
CA GLY A 67 29.88 -98.73 61.02
C GLY A 67 31.03 -97.75 61.18
N ILE A 68 31.64 -97.34 60.05
CA ILE A 68 32.73 -96.36 60.02
C ILE A 68 32.32 -95.02 60.66
N LYS A 69 31.12 -94.51 60.37
CA LYS A 69 30.56 -93.30 61.02
C LYS A 69 30.41 -93.43 62.54
N GLY A 70 30.33 -94.65 63.04
CA GLY A 70 30.22 -94.95 64.46
C GLY A 70 31.55 -94.89 65.22
N LEU A 71 32.70 -95.01 64.54
CA LEU A 71 34.00 -94.94 65.20
C LEU A 71 34.17 -93.60 65.94
N THR A 72 34.67 -93.64 67.16
CA THR A 72 35.00 -92.41 67.88
C THR A 72 36.33 -91.83 67.38
N THR A 73 36.60 -90.55 67.63
CA THR A 73 37.89 -89.92 67.27
C THR A 73 39.07 -90.59 67.96
N THR A 74 38.89 -91.06 69.19
CA THR A 74 39.90 -91.83 69.94
C THR A 74 40.17 -93.18 69.30
N GLN A 75 39.13 -93.88 68.82
CA GLN A 75 39.28 -95.14 68.09
C GLN A 75 40.02 -94.93 66.77
N ILE A 76 39.67 -93.88 66.03
CA ILE A 76 40.37 -93.53 64.79
C ILE A 76 41.84 -93.26 65.06
N ALA A 77 42.18 -92.46 66.08
CA ALA A 77 43.58 -92.17 66.44
C ALA A 77 44.38 -93.39 66.95
N ALA A 78 43.69 -94.46 67.36
CA ALA A 78 44.31 -95.68 67.90
C ALA A 78 44.56 -96.78 66.83
N ILE A 79 43.89 -96.73 65.68
CA ILE A 79 44.11 -97.68 64.57
C ILE A 79 45.54 -97.53 64.03
N ASP A 80 46.25 -98.63 63.76
CA ASP A 80 47.60 -98.52 63.20
C ASP A 80 47.61 -97.83 61.84
N ALA A 81 48.67 -97.09 61.52
CA ALA A 81 48.79 -96.39 60.25
C ALA A 81 48.71 -97.33 59.04
N GLY A 82 49.29 -98.55 59.13
CA GLY A 82 49.19 -99.57 58.09
C GLY A 82 47.78 -100.15 57.92
N ASN A 83 46.86 -99.88 58.84
CA ASN A 83 45.46 -100.30 58.75
C ASN A 83 44.55 -99.18 58.20
N ILE A 84 45.04 -97.95 58.10
CA ILE A 84 44.30 -96.82 57.50
C ILE A 84 44.30 -96.92 55.97
N ASP A 85 45.37 -97.41 55.35
CA ASP A 85 45.43 -97.64 53.89
C ASP A 85 44.45 -98.74 53.43
N ALA A 86 44.09 -99.66 54.33
CA ALA A 86 43.17 -100.75 54.08
C ALA A 86 41.73 -100.27 53.90
N PHE A 87 41.36 -99.08 54.39
CA PHE A 87 40.00 -98.56 54.22
C PHE A 87 39.66 -98.35 52.74
N THR A 88 38.49 -98.81 52.33
CA THR A 88 37.98 -98.52 50.98
C THR A 88 37.65 -97.03 50.83
N THR A 89 37.67 -96.52 49.60
CA THR A 89 37.30 -95.13 49.28
C THR A 89 35.89 -94.76 49.78
N LYS A 90 34.95 -95.71 49.80
CA LYS A 90 33.60 -95.51 50.36
C LYS A 90 33.60 -95.38 51.88
N GLN A 91 34.48 -96.11 52.57
CA GLN A 91 34.65 -96.01 54.01
C GLN A 91 35.30 -94.68 54.39
N VAL A 92 36.37 -94.29 53.69
CA VAL A 92 37.01 -92.98 53.88
C VAL A 92 36.03 -91.83 53.62
N ALA A 93 35.25 -91.88 52.53
CA ALA A 93 34.21 -90.87 52.25
C ALA A 93 33.06 -90.86 53.28
N ALA A 94 32.89 -91.93 54.07
CA ALA A 94 31.88 -92.02 55.10
C ALA A 94 32.32 -91.44 56.45
N LEU A 95 33.62 -91.28 56.71
CA LEU A 95 34.13 -90.65 57.93
C LEU A 95 33.54 -89.23 58.08
N SER A 96 33.25 -88.82 59.31
CA SER A 96 32.95 -87.43 59.64
C SER A 96 34.22 -86.58 59.57
N ALA A 97 34.06 -85.26 59.40
CA ALA A 97 35.17 -84.31 59.44
C ALA A 97 35.96 -84.42 60.76
N ALA A 98 35.27 -84.60 61.90
CA ALA A 98 35.91 -84.77 63.20
C ALA A 98 36.77 -86.05 63.30
N GLN A 99 36.34 -87.14 62.66
CA GLN A 99 37.12 -88.38 62.61
C GLN A 99 38.37 -88.22 61.72
N VAL A 100 38.24 -87.55 60.57
CA VAL A 100 39.40 -87.28 59.69
C VAL A 100 40.40 -86.35 60.39
N GLY A 101 39.94 -85.28 61.05
CA GLY A 101 40.80 -84.39 61.83
C GLY A 101 41.37 -84.98 63.12
N ALA A 102 41.01 -86.21 63.48
CA ALA A 102 41.58 -86.95 64.61
C ALA A 102 42.68 -87.94 64.22
N LEU A 103 42.94 -88.11 62.91
CA LEU A 103 44.07 -88.88 62.43
C LEU A 103 45.39 -88.24 62.91
N THR A 104 46.34 -89.07 63.33
CA THR A 104 47.70 -88.64 63.59
C THR A 104 48.46 -88.40 62.29
N ASP A 105 49.55 -87.64 62.33
CA ASP A 105 50.38 -87.35 61.15
C ASP A 105 50.81 -88.62 60.40
N THR A 106 51.13 -89.70 61.13
CA THR A 106 51.55 -90.98 60.54
C THR A 106 50.39 -91.71 59.86
N GLN A 107 49.19 -91.68 60.45
CA GLN A 107 47.99 -92.26 59.86
C GLN A 107 47.53 -91.48 58.63
N PHE A 108 47.65 -90.16 58.70
CA PHE A 108 47.32 -89.28 57.59
C PHE A 108 48.25 -89.53 56.39
N ALA A 109 49.55 -89.67 56.64
CA ALA A 109 50.55 -90.00 55.61
C ALA A 109 50.39 -91.42 55.01
N ALA A 110 49.64 -92.31 55.65
CA ALA A 110 49.32 -93.64 55.13
C ALA A 110 48.11 -93.64 54.17
N LEU A 111 47.36 -92.54 54.07
CA LEU A 111 46.24 -92.45 53.13
C LEU A 111 46.72 -92.51 51.68
N THR A 112 46.11 -93.39 50.89
CA THR A 112 46.37 -93.48 49.45
C THR A 112 45.73 -92.33 48.67
N GLY A 113 46.30 -91.99 47.51
CA GLY A 113 45.74 -90.95 46.63
C GLY A 113 44.27 -91.19 46.23
N ASP A 114 43.83 -92.44 46.09
CA ASP A 114 42.43 -92.76 45.77
C ASP A 114 41.49 -92.53 46.97
N GLN A 115 41.97 -92.77 48.20
CA GLN A 115 41.24 -92.45 49.43
C GLN A 115 41.10 -90.93 49.62
N ILE A 116 42.19 -90.18 49.39
CA ILE A 116 42.20 -88.71 49.42
C ILE A 116 41.23 -88.15 48.36
N GLY A 117 41.24 -88.70 47.14
CA GLY A 117 40.34 -88.27 46.07
C GLY A 117 38.86 -88.57 46.31
N ALA A 118 38.56 -89.54 47.18
CA ALA A 118 37.18 -89.88 47.57
C ALA A 118 36.62 -88.99 48.68
N MET A 119 37.45 -88.19 49.36
CA MET A 119 37.02 -87.35 50.46
C MET A 119 36.08 -86.22 50.03
N THR A 120 35.18 -85.86 50.93
CA THR A 120 34.24 -84.74 50.80
C THR A 120 34.91 -83.42 51.16
N ALA A 121 34.34 -82.29 50.70
CA ALA A 121 34.83 -80.96 51.05
C ALA A 121 34.89 -80.71 52.57
N ALA A 122 33.98 -81.29 53.35
CA ALA A 122 33.97 -81.14 54.81
C ALA A 122 35.15 -81.86 55.49
N GLN A 123 35.59 -82.99 54.94
CA GLN A 123 36.74 -83.73 55.44
C GLN A 123 38.05 -83.05 55.03
N VAL A 124 38.16 -82.61 53.77
CA VAL A 124 39.35 -81.88 53.30
C VAL A 124 39.54 -80.55 54.05
N ALA A 125 38.46 -79.93 54.54
CA ALA A 125 38.53 -78.70 55.33
C ALA A 125 39.27 -78.87 56.67
N THR A 126 39.45 -80.11 57.16
CA THR A 126 40.16 -80.38 58.42
C THR A 126 41.66 -80.56 58.24
N PHE A 127 42.16 -80.59 57.00
CA PHE A 127 43.59 -80.77 56.73
C PHE A 127 44.39 -79.58 57.28
N SER A 128 45.38 -79.90 58.10
CA SER A 128 46.33 -78.94 58.67
C SER A 128 47.43 -78.57 57.65
N ALA A 129 48.24 -77.56 57.98
CA ALA A 129 49.43 -77.23 57.20
C ALA A 129 50.45 -78.39 57.19
N THR A 130 50.59 -79.09 58.32
CA THR A 130 51.46 -80.27 58.45
C THR A 130 50.94 -81.42 57.59
N ASP A 131 49.62 -81.66 57.61
CA ASP A 131 48.96 -82.72 56.83
C ASP A 131 49.24 -82.55 55.34
N ILE A 132 49.07 -81.33 54.83
CA ILE A 132 49.38 -81.01 53.44
C ILE A 132 50.87 -81.18 53.15
N GLY A 133 51.76 -80.72 54.03
CA GLY A 133 53.20 -80.87 53.86
C GLY A 133 53.69 -82.33 53.81
N ASN A 134 52.95 -83.25 54.44
CA ASN A 134 53.26 -84.67 54.47
C ASN A 134 52.76 -85.47 53.24
N LEU A 135 51.85 -84.90 52.44
CA LEU A 135 51.36 -85.56 51.22
C LEU A 135 52.43 -85.61 50.12
N GLN A 136 52.47 -86.71 49.37
CA GLN A 136 53.25 -86.77 48.14
C GLN A 136 52.62 -85.86 47.06
N ALA A 137 53.43 -85.39 46.11
CA ALA A 137 52.97 -84.48 45.06
C ALA A 137 51.75 -85.02 44.29
N GLY A 138 51.78 -86.29 43.89
CA GLY A 138 50.68 -86.93 43.16
C GLY A 138 49.39 -87.10 43.98
N GLU A 139 49.47 -87.10 45.32
CA GLU A 139 48.31 -87.23 46.21
C GLU A 139 47.54 -85.93 46.34
N VAL A 140 48.24 -84.79 46.40
CA VAL A 140 47.63 -83.46 46.36
C VAL A 140 46.83 -83.28 45.05
N GLY A 141 47.36 -83.75 43.93
CA GLY A 141 46.67 -83.77 42.64
C GLY A 141 45.36 -84.59 42.63
N LYS A 142 45.15 -85.51 43.58
CA LYS A 142 43.92 -86.31 43.69
C LYS A 142 42.81 -85.62 44.46
N ILE A 143 43.08 -84.58 45.25
CA ILE A 143 42.03 -83.82 45.97
C ILE A 143 41.02 -83.28 44.95
N SER A 144 39.78 -83.74 44.99
CA SER A 144 38.82 -83.35 43.94
C SER A 144 38.64 -81.82 43.86
N ALA A 145 38.40 -81.28 42.65
CA ALA A 145 38.13 -79.86 42.46
C ALA A 145 36.95 -79.36 43.33
N LYS A 146 35.98 -80.22 43.66
CA LYS A 146 34.86 -79.89 44.56
C LYS A 146 35.29 -79.73 46.02
N ALA A 147 36.41 -80.36 46.42
CA ALA A 147 36.89 -80.37 47.80
C ALA A 147 38.02 -79.36 48.04
N ILE A 148 38.92 -79.12 47.07
CA ILE A 148 40.13 -78.32 47.31
C ILE A 148 39.85 -76.87 47.77
N GLY A 149 38.73 -76.27 47.33
CA GLY A 149 38.28 -74.95 47.78
C GLY A 149 37.82 -74.87 49.25
N SER A 150 37.88 -75.99 50.01
CA SER A 150 37.61 -76.02 51.45
C SER A 150 38.86 -75.96 52.33
N LEU A 151 40.06 -76.10 51.76
CA LEU A 151 41.32 -75.98 52.49
C LEU A 151 41.46 -74.60 53.14
N SER A 152 42.14 -74.54 54.29
CA SER A 152 42.48 -73.25 54.90
C SER A 152 43.60 -72.55 54.12
N SER A 153 43.71 -71.23 54.23
CA SER A 153 44.83 -70.49 53.63
C SER A 153 46.20 -70.91 54.18
N ALA A 154 46.26 -71.40 55.42
CA ALA A 154 47.49 -71.93 56.01
C ALA A 154 47.88 -73.28 55.38
N ALA A 155 46.89 -74.14 55.12
CA ALA A 155 47.10 -75.42 54.43
C ALA A 155 47.59 -75.21 52.98
N LEU A 156 47.03 -74.24 52.26
CA LEU A 156 47.49 -73.89 50.91
C LEU A 156 48.90 -73.28 50.91
N GLN A 157 49.25 -72.46 51.90
CA GLN A 157 50.61 -71.91 52.04
C GLN A 157 51.67 -72.95 52.40
N ALA A 158 51.27 -74.13 52.91
CA ALA A 158 52.19 -75.23 53.20
C ALA A 158 52.56 -76.07 51.97
N LEU A 159 51.88 -75.87 50.82
CA LEU A 159 52.18 -76.58 49.59
C LEU A 159 53.59 -76.26 49.10
N THR A 160 54.33 -77.32 48.78
CA THR A 160 55.64 -77.28 48.12
C THR A 160 55.51 -77.06 46.61
N THR A 161 56.58 -76.61 45.95
CA THR A 161 56.65 -76.44 44.49
C THR A 161 56.23 -77.69 43.72
N ALA A 162 56.67 -78.88 44.17
CA ALA A 162 56.32 -80.14 43.53
C ALA A 162 54.82 -80.45 43.63
N GLN A 163 54.21 -80.18 44.79
CA GLN A 163 52.76 -80.37 44.99
C GLN A 163 51.93 -79.36 44.20
N ILE A 164 52.40 -78.11 44.12
CA ILE A 164 51.77 -77.06 43.30
C ILE A 164 51.73 -77.48 41.83
N GLY A 165 52.83 -78.04 41.30
CA GLY A 165 52.91 -78.50 39.91
C GLY A 165 51.90 -79.59 39.52
N GLU A 166 51.41 -80.37 40.49
CA GLU A 166 50.43 -81.46 40.29
C GLU A 166 48.96 -80.99 40.33
N LEU A 167 48.70 -79.72 40.69
CA LEU A 167 47.34 -79.18 40.69
C LEU A 167 46.77 -79.06 39.26
N SER A 168 45.62 -79.65 39.01
CA SER A 168 44.89 -79.46 37.75
C SER A 168 44.30 -78.05 37.65
N THR A 169 44.06 -77.59 36.42
CA THR A 169 43.39 -76.31 36.16
C THR A 169 41.98 -76.24 36.77
N ALA A 170 41.28 -77.37 36.87
CA ALA A 170 39.98 -77.45 37.52
C ALA A 170 40.07 -77.25 39.05
N GLN A 171 41.14 -77.76 39.68
CA GLN A 171 41.41 -77.51 41.09
C GLN A 171 41.75 -76.04 41.33
N ILE A 172 42.62 -75.45 40.50
CA ILE A 172 42.95 -74.01 40.58
C ILE A 172 41.69 -73.15 40.43
N ALA A 173 40.84 -73.42 39.42
CA ALA A 173 39.60 -72.68 39.20
C ALA A 173 38.58 -72.82 40.36
N ALA A 174 38.68 -73.88 41.17
CA ALA A 174 37.79 -74.13 42.31
C ALA A 174 38.25 -73.46 43.62
N LEU A 175 39.48 -72.96 43.68
CA LEU A 175 39.94 -72.14 44.81
C LEU A 175 39.17 -70.82 44.90
N LYS A 176 38.90 -70.36 46.11
CA LYS A 176 38.23 -69.07 46.34
C LYS A 176 39.23 -67.91 46.12
N PRO A 177 38.77 -66.70 45.77
CA PRO A 177 39.66 -65.54 45.64
C PRO A 177 40.55 -65.31 46.87
N ALA A 178 40.00 -65.35 48.08
CA ALA A 178 40.78 -65.18 49.32
C ALA A 178 41.86 -66.26 49.54
N GLN A 179 41.69 -67.45 48.95
CA GLN A 179 42.70 -68.52 49.00
C GLN A 179 43.86 -68.23 48.03
N ILE A 180 43.54 -67.73 46.83
CA ILE A 180 44.56 -67.29 45.86
C ILE A 180 45.33 -66.07 46.38
N GLU A 181 44.63 -65.09 46.96
CA GLU A 181 45.23 -63.90 47.58
C GLU A 181 46.22 -64.26 48.70
N ALA A 182 45.93 -65.30 49.47
CA ALA A 182 46.76 -65.74 50.58
C ALA A 182 47.99 -66.58 50.20
N LEU A 183 48.11 -67.03 48.94
CA LEU A 183 49.32 -67.72 48.48
C LEU A 183 50.51 -66.75 48.46
N THR A 184 51.71 -67.24 48.72
CA THR A 184 52.90 -66.39 48.62
C THR A 184 53.22 -66.07 47.15
N ALA A 185 53.99 -65.00 46.91
CA ALA A 185 54.42 -64.63 45.56
C ALA A 185 55.19 -65.78 44.87
N ALA A 186 56.09 -66.44 45.60
CA ALA A 186 56.83 -67.60 45.11
C ALA A 186 55.91 -68.77 44.73
N GLN A 187 54.87 -69.06 45.52
CA GLN A 187 53.92 -70.14 45.21
C GLN A 187 53.09 -69.84 43.95
N ILE A 188 52.75 -68.57 43.69
CA ILE A 188 52.11 -68.18 42.43
C ILE A 188 53.12 -68.31 41.26
N GLY A 189 54.38 -67.94 41.47
CA GLY A 189 55.47 -68.14 40.51
C GLY A 189 55.75 -69.60 40.16
N ASP A 190 55.47 -70.54 41.08
CA ASP A 190 55.61 -71.98 40.85
C ASP A 190 54.48 -72.59 39.97
N PHE A 191 53.42 -71.84 39.64
CA PHE A 191 52.34 -72.36 38.80
C PHE A 191 52.80 -72.57 37.36
N THR A 192 52.40 -73.66 36.73
CA THR A 192 52.58 -73.81 35.28
C THR A 192 51.74 -72.78 34.50
N ALA A 193 52.13 -72.48 33.27
CA ALA A 193 51.35 -71.59 32.39
C ALA A 193 49.90 -72.08 32.19
N ALA A 194 49.67 -73.40 32.19
CA ALA A 194 48.33 -73.97 32.12
C ALA A 194 47.50 -73.69 33.38
N GLN A 195 48.11 -73.78 34.57
CA GLN A 195 47.47 -73.46 35.85
C GLN A 195 47.12 -71.97 35.94
N ILE A 196 48.03 -71.09 35.55
CA ILE A 196 47.77 -69.65 35.43
C ILE A 196 46.62 -69.38 34.46
N GLY A 197 46.59 -70.04 33.30
CA GLY A 197 45.49 -69.97 32.34
C GLY A 197 44.14 -70.48 32.88
N GLY A 198 44.17 -71.34 33.90
CA GLY A 198 43.00 -71.86 34.61
C GLY A 198 42.37 -70.89 35.62
N LEU A 199 43.05 -69.78 35.96
CA LEU A 199 42.50 -68.77 36.86
C LEU A 199 41.25 -68.10 36.26
N THR A 200 40.30 -67.79 37.13
CA THR A 200 39.09 -67.02 36.80
C THR A 200 39.33 -65.52 36.97
N ALA A 201 38.54 -64.68 36.28
CA ALA A 201 38.63 -63.22 36.42
C ALA A 201 38.57 -62.73 37.88
N THR A 202 37.75 -63.37 38.72
CA THR A 202 37.64 -63.02 40.14
C THR A 202 38.87 -63.40 40.97
N GLN A 203 39.56 -64.49 40.61
CA GLN A 203 40.82 -64.88 41.27
C GLN A 203 41.97 -64.01 40.79
N THR A 204 42.02 -63.67 39.51
CA THR A 204 43.05 -62.79 38.96
C THR A 204 42.97 -61.37 39.53
N LYS A 205 41.77 -60.87 39.79
CA LYS A 205 41.55 -59.54 40.39
C LYS A 205 42.20 -59.36 41.77
N VAL A 206 42.33 -60.44 42.54
CA VAL A 206 42.87 -60.39 43.92
C VAL A 206 44.38 -60.67 43.98
N LEU A 207 45.04 -60.93 42.85
CA LEU A 207 46.50 -61.06 42.83
C LEU A 207 47.16 -59.72 43.18
N SER A 208 48.10 -59.73 44.10
CA SER A 208 48.96 -58.59 44.38
C SER A 208 49.95 -58.33 43.24
N THR A 209 50.47 -57.10 43.15
CA THR A 209 51.55 -56.77 42.21
C THR A 209 52.82 -57.59 42.48
N ALA A 210 53.08 -57.95 43.75
CA ALA A 210 54.20 -58.83 44.10
C ALA A 210 54.02 -60.25 43.55
N GLN A 211 52.81 -60.82 43.63
CA GLN A 211 52.52 -62.14 43.03
C GLN A 211 52.61 -62.11 41.51
N ILE A 212 52.18 -61.02 40.87
CA ILE A 212 52.28 -60.86 39.41
C ILE A 212 53.74 -60.72 38.98
N ALA A 213 54.58 -60.00 39.74
CA ALA A 213 55.99 -59.79 39.42
C ALA A 213 56.82 -61.09 39.37
N GLU A 214 56.41 -62.15 40.07
CA GLU A 214 57.06 -63.47 40.04
C GLU A 214 56.68 -64.31 38.81
N LEU A 215 55.71 -63.88 37.99
CA LEU A 215 55.33 -64.61 36.78
C LEU A 215 56.34 -64.40 35.65
N ASP A 216 56.81 -65.47 35.03
CA ASP A 216 57.65 -65.43 33.85
C ASP A 216 56.85 -65.13 32.56
N ALA A 217 57.56 -64.92 31.46
CA ALA A 217 56.95 -64.62 30.16
C ALA A 217 56.01 -65.73 29.65
N THR A 218 56.29 -67.00 29.95
CA THR A 218 55.46 -68.14 29.53
C THR A 218 54.15 -68.18 30.30
N GLN A 219 54.21 -67.91 31.61
CA GLN A 219 53.03 -67.81 32.48
C GLN A 219 52.17 -66.62 32.10
N ILE A 220 52.76 -65.46 31.82
CA ILE A 220 52.02 -64.28 31.35
C ILE A 220 51.32 -64.58 30.01
N ALA A 221 52.01 -65.19 29.04
CA ALA A 221 51.40 -65.62 27.78
C ALA A 221 50.30 -66.70 27.98
N GLY A 222 50.36 -67.45 29.08
CA GLY A 222 49.38 -68.47 29.48
C GLY A 222 48.09 -67.91 30.09
N ILE A 223 48.04 -66.64 30.50
CA ILE A 223 46.82 -66.03 31.09
C ILE A 223 45.67 -66.07 30.07
N SER A 224 44.53 -66.64 30.45
CA SER A 224 43.38 -66.71 29.53
C SER A 224 42.78 -65.32 29.29
N THR A 225 42.15 -65.13 28.12
CA THR A 225 41.44 -63.87 27.81
C THR A 225 40.29 -63.58 28.79
N LYS A 226 39.71 -64.61 29.39
CA LYS A 226 38.70 -64.48 30.46
C LYS A 226 39.33 -63.99 31.77
N ALA A 227 40.49 -64.52 32.15
CA ALA A 227 41.25 -64.04 33.31
C ALA A 227 41.71 -62.59 33.12
N MET A 228 42.04 -62.21 31.87
CA MET A 228 42.46 -60.85 31.55
C MET A 228 41.42 -59.79 31.90
N ALA A 229 40.12 -60.08 31.79
CA ALA A 229 39.06 -59.18 32.22
C ALA A 229 39.04 -58.89 33.75
N GLY A 230 39.75 -59.70 34.55
CA GLY A 230 39.87 -59.55 35.99
C GLY A 230 40.97 -58.59 36.45
N PHE A 231 41.98 -58.32 35.62
CA PHE A 231 43.08 -57.42 35.97
C PHE A 231 42.60 -55.98 36.17
N THR A 232 43.17 -55.30 37.15
CA THR A 232 43.02 -53.86 37.36
C THR A 232 44.10 -53.08 36.63
N ALA A 233 43.87 -51.78 36.37
CA ALA A 233 44.88 -50.92 35.77
C ALA A 233 46.20 -50.92 36.56
N GLY A 234 46.12 -50.87 37.90
CA GLY A 234 47.30 -50.86 38.77
C GLY A 234 48.08 -52.17 38.76
N GLN A 235 47.42 -53.32 38.54
CA GLN A 235 48.11 -54.59 38.35
C GLN A 235 48.88 -54.62 37.03
N ILE A 236 48.33 -54.05 35.95
CA ILE A 236 49.04 -53.93 34.66
C ILE A 236 50.23 -52.99 34.78
N THR A 237 50.06 -51.82 35.43
CA THR A 237 51.17 -50.89 35.71
C THR A 237 52.25 -51.50 36.59
N GLY A 238 51.90 -52.45 37.47
CA GLY A 238 52.86 -53.16 38.31
C GLY A 238 53.64 -54.27 37.60
N MET A 239 53.30 -54.61 36.35
CA MET A 239 54.04 -55.58 35.55
C MET A 239 55.38 -54.99 35.09
N THR A 240 56.38 -55.85 34.93
CA THR A 240 57.64 -55.44 34.30
C THR A 240 57.48 -55.33 32.78
N THR A 241 58.38 -54.58 32.13
CA THR A 241 58.38 -54.45 30.65
C THR A 241 58.56 -55.78 29.92
N THR A 242 59.22 -56.76 30.55
CA THR A 242 59.34 -58.13 29.99
C THR A 242 58.00 -58.86 30.04
N GLN A 243 57.23 -58.67 31.12
CA GLN A 243 55.91 -59.26 31.28
C GLN A 243 54.89 -58.62 30.33
N THR A 244 54.87 -57.29 30.21
CA THR A 244 53.97 -56.61 29.25
C THR A 244 54.33 -56.94 27.80
N ALA A 245 55.61 -57.11 27.46
CA ALA A 245 56.05 -57.59 26.14
C ALA A 245 55.69 -59.07 25.87
N ALA A 246 55.49 -59.88 26.92
CA ALA A 246 55.06 -61.27 26.81
C ALA A 246 53.55 -61.43 26.59
N LEU A 247 52.76 -60.36 26.73
CA LEU A 247 51.33 -60.39 26.41
C LEU A 247 51.11 -60.70 24.93
N THR A 248 50.10 -61.52 24.66
CA THR A 248 49.71 -61.95 23.32
C THR A 248 48.63 -61.04 22.73
N GLY A 249 48.52 -61.00 21.40
CA GLY A 249 47.48 -60.24 20.71
C GLY A 249 46.05 -60.51 21.23
N PRO A 250 45.62 -61.77 21.42
CA PRO A 250 44.31 -62.06 22.00
C PRO A 250 44.09 -61.53 23.42
N GLN A 251 45.13 -61.53 24.27
CA GLN A 251 45.03 -60.96 25.63
C GLN A 251 44.86 -59.44 25.57
N VAL A 252 45.68 -58.76 24.78
CA VAL A 252 45.62 -57.29 24.61
C VAL A 252 44.29 -56.87 23.95
N ALA A 253 43.79 -57.63 22.98
CA ALA A 253 42.48 -57.39 22.37
C ALA A 253 41.31 -57.53 23.35
N ALA A 254 41.45 -58.40 24.37
CA ALA A 254 40.46 -58.59 25.43
C ALA A 254 40.51 -57.49 26.52
N MET A 255 41.56 -56.68 26.57
CA MET A 255 41.68 -55.60 27.55
C MET A 255 40.65 -54.50 27.32
N THR A 256 40.10 -53.98 28.41
CA THR A 256 39.24 -52.80 28.44
C THR A 256 40.06 -51.51 28.40
N ALA A 257 39.42 -50.38 28.11
CA ALA A 257 40.10 -49.07 28.17
C ALA A 257 40.72 -48.77 29.54
N VAL A 258 40.11 -49.26 30.63
CA VAL A 258 40.65 -49.09 31.99
C VAL A 258 41.95 -49.86 32.16
N GLN A 259 42.05 -51.06 31.61
CA GLN A 259 43.26 -51.88 31.69
C GLN A 259 44.37 -51.36 30.77
N VAL A 260 44.01 -50.91 29.57
CA VAL A 260 44.95 -50.28 28.63
C VAL A 260 45.53 -48.98 29.22
N ALA A 261 44.78 -48.26 30.06
CA ALA A 261 45.30 -47.10 30.78
C ALA A 261 46.44 -47.42 31.76
N GLY A 262 46.60 -48.70 32.14
CA GLY A 262 47.71 -49.17 32.97
C GLY A 262 49.03 -49.38 32.21
N LEU A 263 49.03 -49.38 30.86
CA LEU A 263 50.24 -49.50 30.05
C LEU A 263 51.06 -48.20 30.07
N GLU A 264 52.33 -48.31 30.40
CA GLU A 264 53.27 -47.19 30.45
C GLU A 264 54.00 -46.99 29.10
N ALA A 265 54.68 -45.85 28.95
CA ALA A 265 55.43 -45.52 27.73
C ALA A 265 56.51 -46.58 27.37
N ALA A 266 57.15 -47.16 28.38
CA ALA A 266 58.14 -48.21 28.19
C ALA A 266 57.48 -49.53 27.71
N ASP A 267 56.26 -49.83 28.16
CA ASP A 267 55.50 -50.99 27.68
C ASP A 267 55.14 -50.83 26.22
N ILE A 268 54.63 -49.66 25.83
CA ILE A 268 54.27 -49.38 24.44
C ILE A 268 55.46 -49.59 23.50
N THR A 269 56.64 -49.08 23.87
CA THR A 269 57.85 -49.23 23.04
C THR A 269 58.44 -50.65 23.06
N GLY A 270 58.26 -51.39 24.16
CA GLY A 270 58.74 -52.77 24.31
C GLY A 270 57.86 -53.84 23.64
N MET A 271 56.57 -53.55 23.40
CA MET A 271 55.63 -54.47 22.76
C MET A 271 55.88 -54.60 21.25
N ALA A 272 55.76 -55.82 20.74
CA ALA A 272 55.81 -56.06 19.29
C ALA A 272 54.64 -55.38 18.57
N ASP A 273 54.88 -54.87 17.35
CA ASP A 273 53.88 -54.15 16.54
C ASP A 273 52.57 -54.93 16.34
N SER A 274 52.65 -56.25 16.13
CA SER A 274 51.49 -57.14 15.98
C SER A 274 50.64 -57.25 17.25
N VAL A 275 51.26 -57.12 18.42
CA VAL A 275 50.57 -57.13 19.72
C VAL A 275 49.98 -55.74 20.00
N PHE A 276 50.73 -54.66 19.77
CA PHE A 276 50.22 -53.30 19.94
C PHE A 276 48.98 -53.04 19.07
N THR A 277 49.02 -53.45 17.80
CA THR A 277 47.89 -53.32 16.87
C THR A 277 46.69 -54.20 17.23
N SER A 278 46.83 -55.12 18.19
CA SER A 278 45.71 -55.89 18.75
C SER A 278 44.89 -55.10 19.79
N ILE A 279 45.34 -53.93 20.26
CA ILE A 279 44.55 -53.07 21.15
C ILE A 279 43.22 -52.74 20.47
N SER A 280 42.11 -53.12 21.08
CA SER A 280 40.79 -52.90 20.47
C SER A 280 40.49 -51.41 20.28
N ALA A 281 39.62 -51.08 19.31
CA ALA A 281 39.20 -49.69 19.07
C ALA A 281 38.55 -49.03 20.30
N LYS A 282 37.94 -49.82 21.21
CA LYS A 282 37.43 -49.31 22.50
C LYS A 282 38.56 -49.12 23.51
N GLY A 283 39.53 -50.03 23.54
CA GLY A 283 40.67 -50.01 24.45
C GLY A 283 41.62 -48.84 24.24
N ILE A 284 41.89 -48.47 22.98
CA ILE A 284 42.88 -47.43 22.63
C ILE A 284 42.57 -46.05 23.24
N SER A 285 41.30 -45.77 23.52
CA SER A 285 40.83 -44.55 24.21
C SER A 285 41.28 -44.45 25.68
N GLY A 286 41.86 -45.52 26.21
CA GLY A 286 42.45 -45.63 27.54
C GLY A 286 43.92 -45.25 27.63
N LEU A 287 44.67 -45.24 26.52
CA LEU A 287 46.09 -44.88 26.53
C LEU A 287 46.32 -43.49 27.14
N SER A 288 47.28 -43.36 28.06
CA SER A 288 47.68 -42.06 28.57
C SER A 288 48.35 -41.21 27.48
N THR A 289 48.37 -39.89 27.63
CA THR A 289 49.05 -39.01 26.66
C THR A 289 50.56 -39.29 26.58
N THR A 290 51.18 -39.68 27.69
CA THR A 290 52.59 -40.11 27.72
C THR A 290 52.81 -41.41 26.95
N ALA A 291 51.90 -42.38 27.08
CA ALA A 291 51.94 -43.62 26.32
C ALA A 291 51.73 -43.35 24.81
N VAL A 292 50.81 -42.44 24.46
CA VAL A 292 50.59 -42.03 23.07
C VAL A 292 51.83 -41.36 22.47
N ALA A 293 52.51 -40.48 23.20
CA ALA A 293 53.76 -39.86 22.75
C ALA A 293 54.90 -40.87 22.56
N ALA A 294 54.81 -42.07 23.16
CA ALA A 294 55.79 -43.15 23.04
C ALA A 294 55.49 -44.15 21.89
N ILE A 295 54.31 -44.10 21.27
CA ILE A 295 53.97 -44.97 20.12
C ILE A 295 55.00 -44.78 19.00
N THR A 296 55.58 -45.87 18.50
CA THR A 296 56.52 -45.76 17.37
C THR A 296 55.79 -45.43 16.07
N THR A 297 56.49 -44.88 15.07
CA THR A 297 55.88 -44.61 13.76
C THR A 297 55.36 -45.87 13.07
N SER A 298 56.02 -47.02 13.27
CA SER A 298 55.57 -48.33 12.76
C SER A 298 54.27 -48.78 13.42
N GLN A 299 54.21 -48.69 14.76
CA GLN A 299 53.01 -49.00 15.53
C GLN A 299 51.82 -48.11 15.14
N LEU A 300 52.06 -46.81 14.97
CA LEU A 300 51.03 -45.86 14.56
C LEU A 300 50.53 -46.13 13.14
N ALA A 301 51.44 -46.40 12.19
CA ALA A 301 51.08 -46.75 10.81
C ALA A 301 50.31 -48.08 10.72
N GLY A 302 50.57 -49.01 11.66
CA GLY A 302 49.85 -50.28 11.78
C GLY A 302 48.44 -50.18 12.34
N LEU A 303 48.04 -49.06 12.96
CA LEU A 303 46.69 -48.89 13.50
C LEU A 303 45.64 -48.81 12.37
N GLY A 304 44.55 -49.57 12.51
CA GLY A 304 43.38 -49.43 11.67
C GLY A 304 42.63 -48.11 11.88
N THR A 305 41.85 -47.71 10.88
CA THR A 305 41.07 -46.46 10.92
C THR A 305 40.07 -46.41 12.08
N THR A 306 39.47 -47.53 12.46
CA THR A 306 38.55 -47.61 13.61
C THR A 306 39.26 -47.42 14.95
N GLN A 307 40.51 -47.87 15.07
CA GLN A 307 41.32 -47.64 16.26
C GLN A 307 41.71 -46.17 16.37
N LEU A 308 42.16 -45.56 15.27
CA LEU A 308 42.47 -44.14 15.25
C LEU A 308 41.24 -43.27 15.58
N ALA A 309 40.07 -43.64 15.06
CA ALA A 309 38.80 -42.99 15.39
C ALA A 309 38.44 -43.08 16.89
N GLY A 310 38.96 -44.09 17.61
CA GLY A 310 38.79 -44.26 19.05
C GLY A 310 39.65 -43.34 19.92
N LEU A 311 40.67 -42.67 19.35
CA LEU A 311 41.49 -41.70 20.07
C LEU A 311 40.71 -40.43 20.40
N LYS A 312 40.87 -39.96 21.63
CA LYS A 312 40.29 -38.71 22.15
C LYS A 312 41.19 -37.52 21.83
N THR A 313 40.62 -36.31 21.87
CA THR A 313 41.34 -35.05 21.60
C THR A 313 42.67 -34.89 22.34
N PRO A 314 42.79 -35.16 23.67
CA PRO A 314 44.08 -35.06 24.35
C PRO A 314 45.14 -36.04 23.84
N GLN A 315 44.72 -37.22 23.38
CA GLN A 315 45.62 -38.23 22.82
C GLN A 315 46.14 -37.79 21.45
N ILE A 316 45.27 -37.23 20.58
CA ILE A 316 45.69 -36.66 19.29
C ILE A 316 46.67 -35.50 19.50
N GLN A 317 46.41 -34.61 20.47
CA GLN A 317 47.32 -33.50 20.81
C GLN A 317 48.68 -33.96 21.35
N ALA A 318 48.74 -35.15 21.96
CA ALA A 318 49.97 -35.73 22.47
C ALA A 318 50.86 -36.35 21.37
N LEU A 319 50.35 -36.49 20.14
CA LEU A 319 51.15 -36.96 19.02
C LEU A 319 52.26 -35.94 18.70
N THR A 320 53.48 -36.43 18.64
CA THR A 320 54.63 -35.66 18.16
C THR A 320 54.49 -35.34 16.66
N THR A 321 55.29 -34.38 16.18
CA THR A 321 55.34 -34.06 14.73
C THR A 321 55.80 -35.26 13.90
N THR A 322 56.78 -36.03 14.39
CA THR A 322 57.25 -37.27 13.75
C THR A 322 56.14 -38.31 13.62
N GLN A 323 55.34 -38.51 14.68
CA GLN A 323 54.19 -39.42 14.65
C GLN A 323 53.09 -38.90 13.72
N SER A 324 52.76 -37.61 13.79
CA SER A 324 51.75 -37.01 12.90
C SER A 324 52.12 -37.18 11.42
N ASN A 325 53.41 -37.06 11.08
CA ASN A 325 53.93 -37.31 9.73
C ASN A 325 53.92 -38.78 9.31
N ALA A 326 53.84 -39.72 10.25
CA ALA A 326 53.74 -41.15 9.98
C ALA A 326 52.29 -41.62 9.72
N LEU A 327 51.27 -40.79 9.99
CA LEU A 327 49.89 -41.12 9.68
C LEU A 327 49.67 -41.31 8.18
N THR A 328 49.02 -42.39 7.79
CA THR A 328 48.75 -42.67 6.38
C THR A 328 47.60 -41.80 5.84
N PRO A 329 47.53 -41.55 4.52
CA PRO A 329 46.38 -40.90 3.90
C PRO A 329 45.03 -41.56 4.23
N ALA A 330 44.99 -42.90 4.31
CA ALA A 330 43.77 -43.64 4.69
C ALA A 330 43.34 -43.36 6.14
N GLN A 331 44.31 -43.26 7.05
CA GLN A 331 44.08 -42.85 8.44
C GLN A 331 43.57 -41.41 8.53
N MET A 332 44.19 -40.46 7.83
CA MET A 332 43.76 -39.06 7.79
C MET A 332 42.32 -38.91 7.26
N SER A 333 41.97 -39.65 6.20
CA SER A 333 40.63 -39.61 5.59
C SER A 333 39.52 -40.16 6.52
N ALA A 334 39.87 -41.06 7.44
CA ALA A 334 38.93 -41.62 8.40
C ALA A 334 38.67 -40.73 9.63
N MET A 335 39.50 -39.71 9.87
CA MET A 335 39.37 -38.83 11.02
C MET A 335 38.19 -37.85 10.87
N THR A 336 37.57 -37.52 12.00
CA THR A 336 36.49 -36.53 12.06
C THR A 336 37.04 -35.09 12.08
N SER A 337 36.19 -34.09 11.83
CA SER A 337 36.57 -32.67 11.95
C SER A 337 37.09 -32.31 13.34
N VAL A 338 36.54 -32.90 14.41
CA VAL A 338 37.00 -32.68 15.79
C VAL A 338 38.42 -33.22 15.99
N GLN A 339 38.72 -34.40 15.45
CA GLN A 339 40.03 -35.00 15.56
C GLN A 339 41.08 -34.25 14.72
N ILE A 340 40.74 -33.88 13.47
CA ILE A 340 41.61 -33.03 12.64
C ILE A 340 41.87 -31.67 13.30
N GLY A 341 40.84 -31.05 13.87
CA GLY A 341 40.97 -29.80 14.61
C GLY A 341 41.70 -29.89 15.95
N SER A 342 42.05 -31.11 16.39
CA SER A 342 42.82 -31.34 17.62
C SER A 342 44.33 -31.35 17.38
N PHE A 343 44.82 -31.39 16.14
CA PHE A 343 46.25 -31.21 15.86
C PHE A 343 46.68 -29.77 16.16
N ASN A 344 47.89 -29.59 16.68
CA ASN A 344 48.46 -28.26 16.84
C ASN A 344 49.06 -27.76 15.50
N ASP A 345 49.33 -26.46 15.42
CA ASP A 345 49.83 -25.81 14.21
C ASP A 345 51.16 -26.42 13.72
N ALA A 346 52.03 -26.85 14.64
CA ALA A 346 53.29 -27.50 14.29
C ALA A 346 53.09 -28.88 13.66
N ASN A 347 52.12 -29.67 14.13
CA ASN A 347 51.77 -30.96 13.51
C ASN A 347 51.26 -30.74 12.08
N ILE A 348 50.35 -29.79 11.86
CA ILE A 348 49.80 -29.50 10.53
C ILE A 348 50.89 -28.99 9.58
N ALA A 349 51.77 -28.08 10.04
CA ALA A 349 52.85 -27.54 9.23
C ALA A 349 53.86 -28.59 8.75
N THR A 350 54.04 -29.70 9.48
CA THR A 350 54.97 -30.78 9.08
C THR A 350 54.35 -31.87 8.21
N MET A 351 53.01 -31.93 8.11
CA MET A 351 52.31 -32.96 7.31
C MET A 351 52.69 -32.88 5.82
N SER A 352 52.74 -34.04 5.17
CA SER A 352 52.98 -34.12 3.74
C SER A 352 51.79 -33.61 2.92
N ASN A 353 52.05 -33.24 1.68
CA ASN A 353 51.02 -32.80 0.73
C ASN A 353 49.92 -33.86 0.53
N THR A 354 50.28 -35.15 0.52
CA THR A 354 49.30 -36.24 0.38
C THR A 354 48.45 -36.44 1.63
N GLN A 355 48.99 -36.16 2.82
CA GLN A 355 48.21 -36.16 4.07
C GLN A 355 47.22 -34.99 4.11
N ILE A 356 47.65 -33.78 3.71
CA ILE A 356 46.77 -32.61 3.61
C ILE A 356 45.65 -32.84 2.60
N ALA A 357 45.96 -33.37 1.41
CA ALA A 357 44.97 -33.72 0.40
C ALA A 357 43.99 -34.84 0.85
N ALA A 358 44.42 -35.70 1.78
CA ALA A 358 43.59 -36.79 2.30
C ALA A 358 42.59 -36.37 3.39
N ILE A 359 42.73 -35.17 3.97
CA ILE A 359 41.74 -34.63 4.91
C ILE A 359 40.42 -34.46 4.16
N THR A 360 39.36 -35.16 4.56
CA THR A 360 38.10 -35.06 3.81
C THR A 360 37.51 -33.64 3.85
N PRO A 361 36.72 -33.23 2.84
CA PRO A 361 36.01 -31.95 2.88
C PRO A 361 35.16 -31.76 4.15
N LYS A 362 34.58 -32.82 4.70
CA LYS A 362 33.85 -32.75 5.97
C LYS A 362 34.77 -32.42 7.16
N ALA A 363 35.99 -32.96 7.15
CA ALA A 363 36.94 -32.82 8.24
C ALA A 363 37.73 -31.48 8.20
N ILE A 364 38.01 -30.93 7.02
CA ILE A 364 38.80 -29.69 6.86
C ILE A 364 38.20 -28.50 7.62
N SER A 365 36.87 -28.47 7.77
CA SER A 365 36.13 -27.44 8.50
C SER A 365 36.42 -27.39 10.02
N GLY A 366 37.14 -28.40 10.53
CA GLY A 366 37.63 -28.48 11.91
C GLY A 366 38.99 -27.84 12.13
N LEU A 367 39.78 -27.58 11.08
CA LEU A 367 41.08 -26.92 11.21
C LEU A 367 40.93 -25.50 11.78
N GLN A 368 41.81 -25.14 12.71
CA GLN A 368 41.85 -23.79 13.26
C GLN A 368 42.40 -22.79 12.25
N THR A 369 42.00 -21.53 12.37
CA THR A 369 42.44 -20.46 11.45
C THR A 369 43.96 -20.22 11.51
N THR A 370 44.59 -20.43 12.68
CA THR A 370 46.05 -20.34 12.84
C THR A 370 46.77 -21.45 12.06
N ALA A 371 46.25 -22.68 12.09
CA ALA A 371 46.78 -23.79 11.30
C ALA A 371 46.65 -23.54 9.79
N ILE A 372 45.53 -22.97 9.34
CA ILE A 372 45.34 -22.58 7.93
C ILE A 372 46.34 -21.49 7.51
N ALA A 373 46.52 -20.46 8.34
CA ALA A 373 47.49 -19.40 8.08
C ALA A 373 48.94 -19.91 8.08
N ALA A 374 49.23 -21.01 8.79
CA ALA A 374 50.55 -21.64 8.86
C ALA A 374 50.84 -22.64 7.73
N LEU A 375 49.88 -22.95 6.84
CA LEU A 375 50.12 -23.86 5.71
C LEU A 375 51.20 -23.30 4.78
N THR A 376 52.12 -24.18 4.38
CA THR A 376 53.16 -23.86 3.39
C THR A 376 52.57 -23.82 1.96
N ASP A 377 53.22 -23.13 1.03
CA ASP A 377 52.78 -23.05 -0.37
C ASP A 377 52.51 -24.44 -1.01
N PRO A 378 53.39 -25.46 -0.84
CA PRO A 378 53.10 -26.80 -1.39
C PRO A 378 51.90 -27.49 -0.74
N GLN A 379 51.66 -27.28 0.56
CA GLN A 379 50.49 -27.84 1.25
C GLN A 379 49.21 -27.14 0.82
N LEU A 380 49.27 -25.81 0.64
CA LEU A 380 48.15 -25.05 0.11
C LEU A 380 47.79 -25.52 -1.30
N ALA A 381 48.77 -25.71 -2.18
CA ALA A 381 48.56 -26.27 -3.52
C ALA A 381 48.03 -27.72 -3.52
N ALA A 382 48.26 -28.47 -2.44
CA ALA A 382 47.76 -29.84 -2.29
C ALA A 382 46.28 -29.91 -1.87
N LEU A 383 45.68 -28.81 -1.38
CA LEU A 383 44.25 -28.77 -1.10
C LEU A 383 43.44 -29.01 -2.39
N THR A 384 42.43 -29.83 -2.30
CA THR A 384 41.51 -30.09 -3.40
C THR A 384 40.45 -28.98 -3.49
N PRO A 385 39.90 -28.72 -4.69
CA PRO A 385 38.74 -27.83 -4.87
C PRO A 385 37.59 -28.13 -3.90
N ALA A 386 37.29 -29.41 -3.65
CA ALA A 386 36.24 -29.83 -2.72
C ALA A 386 36.54 -29.45 -1.26
N GLN A 387 37.82 -29.48 -0.84
CA GLN A 387 38.22 -28.99 0.48
C GLN A 387 38.05 -27.48 0.57
N ILE A 388 38.46 -26.70 -0.45
CA ILE A 388 38.26 -25.25 -0.49
C ILE A 388 36.77 -24.90 -0.35
N THR A 389 35.88 -25.54 -1.12
CA THR A 389 34.43 -25.31 -1.01
C THR A 389 33.88 -25.63 0.40
N ALA A 390 34.45 -26.60 1.10
CA ALA A 390 33.99 -27.03 2.43
C ALA A 390 34.59 -26.22 3.59
N MET A 391 35.61 -25.38 3.35
CA MET A 391 36.17 -24.47 4.34
C MET A 391 35.14 -23.42 4.74
N LYS A 392 35.13 -23.05 6.02
CA LYS A 392 34.32 -21.95 6.54
C LYS A 392 34.85 -20.60 6.02
N PRO A 393 34.01 -19.56 5.91
CA PRO A 393 34.47 -18.23 5.50
C PRO A 393 35.62 -17.70 6.36
N ALA A 394 35.59 -17.90 7.69
CA ALA A 394 36.68 -17.52 8.59
C ALA A 394 38.00 -18.25 8.30
N GLN A 395 37.97 -19.48 7.76
CA GLN A 395 39.19 -20.20 7.37
C GLN A 395 39.78 -19.64 6.07
N ILE A 396 38.95 -19.26 5.10
CA ILE A 396 39.41 -18.54 3.89
C ILE A 396 39.94 -17.15 4.26
N GLY A 397 39.24 -16.43 5.13
CA GLY A 397 39.66 -15.12 5.65
C GLY A 397 40.96 -15.16 6.47
N ALA A 398 41.38 -16.32 6.98
CA ALA A 398 42.65 -16.50 7.67
C ALA A 398 43.85 -16.66 6.72
N LEU A 399 43.63 -16.95 5.44
CA LEU A 399 44.71 -17.01 4.46
C LEU A 399 45.33 -15.61 4.28
N THR A 400 46.65 -15.55 4.28
CA THR A 400 47.38 -14.31 3.98
C THR A 400 47.19 -13.91 2.52
N THR A 401 47.42 -12.64 2.19
CA THR A 401 47.39 -12.16 0.79
C THR A 401 48.38 -12.93 -0.08
N THR A 402 49.57 -13.26 0.43
CA THR A 402 50.54 -14.11 -0.26
C THR A 402 49.97 -15.50 -0.56
N GLN A 403 49.33 -16.16 0.42
CA GLN A 403 48.73 -17.48 0.23
C GLN A 403 47.57 -17.44 -0.79
N ILE A 404 46.71 -16.42 -0.75
CA ILE A 404 45.62 -16.26 -1.76
C ILE A 404 46.20 -16.22 -3.18
N GLY A 405 47.26 -15.43 -3.40
CA GLY A 405 47.93 -15.35 -4.69
C GLY A 405 48.65 -16.63 -5.14
N LYS A 406 48.82 -17.63 -4.24
CA LYS A 406 49.42 -18.94 -4.52
C LYS A 406 48.40 -20.06 -4.70
N LEU A 407 47.11 -19.81 -4.49
CA LEU A 407 46.06 -20.78 -4.80
C LEU A 407 46.08 -21.12 -6.29
N THR A 408 45.83 -22.38 -6.62
CA THR A 408 45.65 -22.81 -8.01
C THR A 408 44.33 -22.30 -8.58
N ASP A 409 44.25 -22.19 -9.90
CA ASP A 409 43.05 -21.79 -10.64
C ASP A 409 41.82 -22.63 -10.27
N ALA A 410 41.99 -23.95 -10.15
CA ALA A 410 40.93 -24.87 -9.75
C ALA A 410 40.46 -24.65 -8.30
N GLN A 411 41.35 -24.23 -7.39
CA GLN A 411 41.01 -23.90 -6.01
C GLN A 411 40.26 -22.56 -5.94
N VAL A 412 40.72 -21.54 -6.69
CA VAL A 412 40.04 -20.25 -6.77
C VAL A 412 38.64 -20.41 -7.38
N GLY A 413 38.50 -21.20 -8.45
CA GLY A 413 37.21 -21.48 -9.07
C GLY A 413 36.22 -22.23 -8.16
N ALA A 414 36.72 -22.91 -7.12
CA ALA A 414 35.91 -23.61 -6.12
C ALA A 414 35.45 -22.74 -4.94
N LEU A 415 35.90 -21.47 -4.88
CA LEU A 415 35.39 -20.50 -3.92
C LEU A 415 33.90 -20.27 -4.12
N THR A 416 33.18 -20.13 -3.02
CA THR A 416 31.74 -19.86 -2.98
C THR A 416 31.45 -18.38 -2.76
N ALA A 417 30.24 -17.95 -3.10
CA ALA A 417 29.77 -16.57 -2.87
C ALA A 417 29.91 -16.12 -1.40
N VAL A 418 29.71 -17.02 -0.45
CA VAL A 418 29.79 -16.69 0.99
C VAL A 418 31.25 -16.51 1.40
N GLN A 419 32.15 -17.34 0.88
CA GLN A 419 33.58 -17.22 1.15
C GLN A 419 34.16 -15.93 0.55
N THR A 420 33.83 -15.61 -0.70
CA THR A 420 34.33 -14.37 -1.36
C THR A 420 33.75 -13.09 -0.78
N LYS A 421 32.53 -13.15 -0.22
CA LYS A 421 31.93 -12.02 0.50
C LYS A 421 32.68 -11.63 1.76
N ASP A 422 33.18 -12.62 2.50
CA ASP A 422 33.84 -12.41 3.80
C ASP A 422 35.37 -12.22 3.67
N MET A 423 35.92 -12.30 2.45
CA MET A 423 37.29 -11.89 2.17
C MET A 423 37.45 -10.37 2.40
N SER A 424 38.65 -9.94 2.74
CA SER A 424 39.02 -8.53 2.76
C SER A 424 39.34 -8.01 1.36
N VAL A 425 39.24 -6.69 1.16
CA VAL A 425 39.66 -6.03 -0.08
C VAL A 425 41.11 -6.36 -0.45
N ALA A 426 42.02 -6.40 0.55
CA ALA A 426 43.42 -6.75 0.31
C ALA A 426 43.62 -8.21 -0.15
N GLN A 427 42.78 -9.14 0.32
CA GLN A 427 42.79 -10.53 -0.16
C GLN A 427 42.26 -10.63 -1.59
N VAL A 428 41.19 -9.91 -1.93
CA VAL A 428 40.69 -9.85 -3.31
C VAL A 428 41.73 -9.24 -4.26
N GLN A 429 42.42 -8.18 -3.84
CA GLN A 429 43.54 -7.59 -4.59
C GLN A 429 44.71 -8.55 -4.80
N ALA A 430 44.87 -9.59 -3.97
CA ALA A 430 45.91 -10.59 -4.13
C ALA A 430 45.55 -11.69 -5.15
N ILE A 431 44.29 -11.75 -5.61
CA ILE A 431 43.87 -12.64 -6.70
C ILE A 431 44.43 -12.09 -8.01
N ASN A 432 45.22 -12.88 -8.72
CA ASN A 432 45.81 -12.47 -10.00
C ASN A 432 44.83 -12.64 -11.18
N VAL A 433 45.19 -12.13 -12.35
CA VAL A 433 44.32 -12.11 -13.54
C VAL A 433 43.90 -13.50 -14.04
N LEU A 434 44.76 -14.52 -13.96
CA LEU A 434 44.42 -15.89 -14.36
C LEU A 434 43.46 -16.55 -13.37
N GLN A 435 43.64 -16.25 -12.08
CA GLN A 435 42.75 -16.70 -11.03
C GLN A 435 41.37 -16.04 -11.15
N ILE A 436 41.30 -14.77 -11.57
CA ILE A 436 40.03 -14.07 -11.83
C ILE A 436 39.25 -14.77 -12.94
N ASP A 437 39.89 -15.11 -14.06
CA ASP A 437 39.27 -15.89 -15.15
C ASP A 437 38.66 -17.21 -14.64
N SER A 438 39.32 -17.84 -13.66
CA SER A 438 38.88 -19.09 -13.05
C SER A 438 37.75 -18.97 -12.03
N LEU A 439 37.44 -17.77 -11.52
CA LEU A 439 36.36 -17.57 -10.55
C LEU A 439 35.01 -17.99 -11.12
N SER A 440 34.24 -18.77 -10.36
CA SER A 440 32.87 -19.08 -10.77
C SER A 440 31.99 -17.83 -10.73
N THR A 441 30.97 -17.77 -11.58
CA THR A 441 29.96 -16.69 -11.55
C THR A 441 29.26 -16.57 -10.19
N LYS A 442 29.15 -17.69 -9.45
CA LYS A 442 28.67 -17.68 -8.07
C LYS A 442 29.63 -16.95 -7.13
N ALA A 443 30.93 -17.21 -7.24
CA ALA A 443 31.94 -16.51 -6.44
C ALA A 443 31.91 -14.99 -6.69
N ILE A 444 31.77 -14.57 -7.95
CA ILE A 444 31.65 -13.15 -8.35
C ILE A 444 30.43 -12.48 -7.72
N SER A 445 29.28 -13.16 -7.66
CA SER A 445 28.07 -12.62 -7.02
C SER A 445 28.23 -12.37 -5.51
N GLY A 446 29.26 -12.94 -4.87
CA GLY A 446 29.60 -12.71 -3.47
C GLY A 446 30.39 -11.42 -3.22
N PHE A 447 31.05 -10.85 -4.24
CA PHE A 447 31.83 -9.61 -4.06
C PHE A 447 30.94 -8.41 -3.72
N SER A 448 31.39 -7.57 -2.81
CA SER A 448 30.74 -6.28 -2.54
C SER A 448 31.20 -5.22 -3.54
N ALA A 449 30.51 -4.08 -3.57
CA ALA A 449 30.99 -2.90 -4.32
C ALA A 449 32.40 -2.46 -3.87
N SER A 450 32.75 -2.60 -2.59
CA SER A 450 34.08 -2.26 -2.10
C SER A 450 35.16 -3.24 -2.57
N HIS A 451 34.81 -4.51 -2.84
CA HIS A 451 35.74 -5.45 -3.47
C HIS A 451 36.03 -5.02 -4.91
N ILE A 452 34.98 -4.71 -5.69
CA ILE A 452 35.15 -4.27 -7.08
C ILE A 452 35.93 -2.95 -7.18
N ALA A 453 35.53 -1.92 -6.42
CA ALA A 453 36.24 -0.64 -6.40
C ALA A 453 37.67 -0.72 -5.85
N GLY A 454 37.97 -1.78 -5.09
CA GLY A 454 39.32 -2.03 -4.59
C GLY A 454 40.22 -2.77 -5.57
N MET A 455 39.69 -3.37 -6.63
CA MET A 455 40.49 -4.07 -7.64
C MET A 455 41.26 -3.07 -8.50
N SER A 456 42.40 -3.48 -9.05
CA SER A 456 43.09 -2.71 -10.09
C SER A 456 42.37 -2.82 -11.43
N THR A 457 42.59 -1.86 -12.32
CA THR A 457 42.01 -1.86 -13.68
C THR A 457 42.36 -3.14 -14.46
N THR A 458 43.58 -3.66 -14.30
CA THR A 458 43.97 -4.93 -14.93
C THR A 458 43.21 -6.13 -14.37
N GLN A 459 42.82 -6.09 -13.08
CA GLN A 459 42.02 -7.16 -12.46
C GLN A 459 40.56 -7.10 -12.90
N THR A 460 39.95 -5.92 -12.95
CA THR A 460 38.57 -5.77 -13.44
C THR A 460 38.45 -6.16 -14.92
N GLN A 461 39.45 -5.80 -15.74
CA GLN A 461 39.53 -6.20 -17.16
C GLN A 461 39.70 -7.71 -17.37
N ALA A 462 40.20 -8.44 -16.38
CA ALA A 462 40.35 -9.90 -16.45
C ALA A 462 39.02 -10.65 -16.28
N PHE A 463 37.92 -9.99 -15.93
CA PHE A 463 36.61 -10.65 -15.84
C PHE A 463 36.12 -11.13 -17.21
N THR A 464 35.64 -12.37 -17.27
CA THR A 464 34.98 -12.87 -18.48
C THR A 464 33.60 -12.25 -18.67
N GLU A 465 33.06 -12.32 -19.88
CA GLU A 465 31.69 -11.90 -20.19
C GLU A 465 30.66 -12.58 -19.26
N ALA A 466 30.84 -13.88 -18.98
CA ALA A 466 29.95 -14.62 -18.08
C ALA A 466 30.00 -14.10 -16.64
N GLN A 467 31.16 -13.64 -16.17
CA GLN A 467 31.35 -13.05 -14.85
C GLN A 467 30.75 -11.64 -14.78
N ILE A 468 30.92 -10.82 -15.82
CA ILE A 468 30.30 -9.49 -15.90
C ILE A 468 28.78 -9.58 -15.94
N ALA A 469 28.22 -10.56 -16.67
CA ALA A 469 26.79 -10.74 -16.81
C ALA A 469 26.05 -11.00 -15.48
N VAL A 470 26.75 -11.50 -14.46
CA VAL A 470 26.18 -11.74 -13.12
C VAL A 470 26.45 -10.62 -12.11
N LEU A 471 27.17 -9.56 -12.49
CA LEU A 471 27.36 -8.40 -11.62
C LEU A 471 26.02 -7.69 -11.37
N SER A 472 25.76 -7.41 -10.10
CA SER A 472 24.62 -6.61 -9.67
C SER A 472 24.77 -5.14 -10.06
N ALA A 473 23.65 -4.42 -10.09
CA ALA A 473 23.63 -2.97 -10.32
C ALA A 473 24.54 -2.18 -9.35
N THR A 474 24.72 -2.66 -8.11
CA THR A 474 25.61 -2.03 -7.12
C THR A 474 27.09 -2.31 -7.40
N GLN A 475 27.42 -3.52 -7.87
CA GLN A 475 28.79 -3.87 -8.27
C GLN A 475 29.19 -3.15 -9.57
N VAL A 476 28.29 -3.07 -10.56
CA VAL A 476 28.54 -2.32 -11.81
C VAL A 476 28.71 -0.83 -11.53
N GLY A 477 27.93 -0.24 -10.62
CA GLY A 477 28.11 1.15 -10.21
C GLY A 477 29.39 1.44 -9.42
N ALA A 478 30.13 0.41 -9.01
CA ALA A 478 31.43 0.53 -8.36
C ALA A 478 32.61 0.46 -9.35
N LEU A 479 32.35 0.20 -10.63
CA LEU A 479 33.36 0.27 -11.69
C LEU A 479 33.72 1.74 -11.95
N GLU A 480 35.02 2.01 -12.00
CA GLU A 480 35.54 3.33 -12.34
C GLU A 480 35.62 3.52 -13.87
N ALA A 481 35.75 4.76 -14.33
CA ALA A 481 35.82 5.04 -15.77
C ALA A 481 36.98 4.31 -16.46
N GLY A 482 38.13 4.18 -15.80
CA GLY A 482 39.29 3.45 -16.32
C GLY A 482 39.11 1.93 -16.38
N ASP A 483 38.20 1.36 -15.58
CA ASP A 483 37.84 -0.06 -15.70
C ASP A 483 37.06 -0.29 -16.99
N VAL A 484 36.03 0.53 -17.20
CA VAL A 484 35.09 0.45 -18.33
C VAL A 484 35.78 0.76 -19.66
N ASP A 485 36.64 1.77 -19.71
CA ASP A 485 37.46 2.12 -20.88
C ASP A 485 38.28 0.93 -21.39
N GLY A 486 38.84 0.12 -20.47
CA GLY A 486 39.64 -1.04 -20.82
C GLY A 486 38.87 -2.33 -21.10
N PHE A 487 37.53 -2.35 -20.95
CA PHE A 487 36.73 -3.54 -21.26
C PHE A 487 36.65 -3.77 -22.77
N SER A 488 36.59 -5.02 -23.20
CA SER A 488 36.27 -5.35 -24.59
C SER A 488 34.79 -5.05 -24.90
N ALA A 489 34.47 -4.94 -26.19
CA ALA A 489 33.10 -4.82 -26.68
C ALA A 489 32.18 -5.91 -26.11
N GLY A 490 32.63 -7.17 -26.07
CA GLY A 490 31.87 -8.28 -25.49
C GLY A 490 31.61 -8.13 -23.99
N GLN A 491 32.59 -7.64 -23.23
CA GLN A 491 32.45 -7.35 -21.80
C GLN A 491 31.42 -6.24 -21.52
N ILE A 492 31.43 -5.15 -22.30
CA ILE A 492 30.41 -4.09 -22.21
C ILE A 492 29.02 -4.64 -22.59
N GLY A 493 28.92 -5.39 -23.69
CA GLY A 493 27.69 -6.05 -24.11
C GLY A 493 27.13 -7.03 -23.08
N ALA A 494 27.99 -7.65 -22.26
CA ALA A 494 27.60 -8.57 -21.20
C ALA A 494 26.99 -7.89 -19.96
N ILE A 495 27.21 -6.57 -19.75
CA ILE A 495 26.60 -5.85 -18.61
C ILE A 495 25.08 -5.93 -18.72
N SER A 496 24.41 -6.54 -17.75
CA SER A 496 22.96 -6.74 -17.85
C SER A 496 22.18 -5.44 -18.03
N VAL A 497 21.05 -5.49 -18.75
CA VAL A 497 20.11 -4.35 -18.94
C VAL A 497 19.70 -3.71 -17.60
N LYS A 498 19.61 -4.49 -16.52
CA LYS A 498 19.27 -3.98 -15.19
C LYS A 498 20.41 -3.22 -14.50
N ALA A 499 21.66 -3.47 -14.89
CA ALA A 499 22.84 -2.94 -14.22
C ALA A 499 23.52 -1.79 -14.99
N ILE A 500 23.38 -1.71 -16.32
CA ILE A 500 24.03 -0.69 -17.16
C ILE A 500 23.69 0.75 -16.72
N GLY A 501 22.45 0.98 -16.25
CA GLY A 501 22.01 2.27 -15.72
C GLY A 501 22.66 2.69 -14.39
N SER A 502 23.50 1.84 -13.80
CA SER A 502 24.30 2.17 -12.61
C SER A 502 25.70 2.66 -12.91
N LEU A 503 26.18 2.55 -14.16
CA LEU A 503 27.46 3.14 -14.55
C LEU A 503 27.47 4.64 -14.26
N VAL A 504 28.61 5.16 -13.81
CA VAL A 504 28.76 6.60 -13.59
C VAL A 504 28.91 7.35 -14.92
N ASP A 505 28.48 8.60 -14.98
CA ASP A 505 28.53 9.41 -16.21
C ASP A 505 29.94 9.46 -16.85
N PRO A 506 31.06 9.57 -16.10
CA PRO A 506 32.40 9.49 -16.68
C PRO A 506 32.74 8.16 -17.35
N ALA A 507 32.17 7.04 -16.88
CA ALA A 507 32.38 5.72 -17.49
C ALA A 507 31.66 5.60 -18.85
N ILE A 508 30.49 6.23 -18.99
CA ILE A 508 29.77 6.31 -20.27
C ILE A 508 30.53 7.20 -21.27
N ALA A 509 31.07 8.34 -20.80
CA ALA A 509 31.86 9.24 -21.62
C ALA A 509 33.21 8.64 -22.09
N ALA A 510 33.67 7.57 -21.45
CA ALA A 510 34.90 6.86 -21.81
C ALA A 510 34.71 5.76 -22.86
N LEU A 511 33.48 5.38 -23.20
CA LEU A 511 33.23 4.27 -24.14
C LEU A 511 33.79 4.56 -25.56
N ASP A 512 34.43 3.58 -26.17
CA ASP A 512 34.88 3.66 -27.56
C ASP A 512 33.81 3.15 -28.55
N GLU A 513 34.14 3.21 -29.86
CA GLU A 513 33.24 2.79 -30.94
C GLU A 513 32.83 1.30 -30.83
N PRO A 514 33.77 0.32 -30.76
CA PRO A 514 33.41 -1.08 -30.56
C PRO A 514 32.54 -1.35 -29.32
N GLN A 515 32.80 -0.65 -28.21
CA GLN A 515 32.02 -0.80 -26.98
C GLN A 515 30.61 -0.24 -27.11
N ILE A 516 30.43 0.90 -27.78
CA ILE A 516 29.11 1.48 -28.07
C ILE A 516 28.32 0.57 -29.01
N ASP A 517 28.96 0.04 -30.05
CA ASP A 517 28.34 -0.89 -31.00
C ASP A 517 27.84 -2.18 -30.32
N ALA A 518 28.52 -2.63 -29.27
CA ALA A 518 28.12 -3.84 -28.52
C ALA A 518 26.92 -3.64 -27.59
N LEU A 519 26.49 -2.40 -27.32
CA LEU A 519 25.32 -2.14 -26.49
C LEU A 519 24.03 -2.56 -27.21
N SER A 520 23.26 -3.44 -26.60
CA SER A 520 21.92 -3.77 -27.09
C SER A 520 20.96 -2.57 -26.99
N THR A 521 19.91 -2.58 -27.81
CA THR A 521 18.80 -1.61 -27.73
C THR A 521 18.15 -1.58 -26.34
N GLY A 522 18.11 -2.73 -25.65
CA GLY A 522 17.64 -2.82 -24.27
C GLY A 522 18.55 -2.11 -23.27
N GLN A 523 19.88 -2.23 -23.42
CA GLN A 523 20.84 -1.51 -22.58
C GLN A 523 20.76 0.01 -22.83
N ILE A 524 20.68 0.44 -24.09
CA ILE A 524 20.52 1.86 -24.45
C ILE A 524 19.24 2.44 -23.85
N ALA A 525 18.10 1.74 -23.94
CA ALA A 525 16.84 2.17 -23.33
C ALA A 525 16.89 2.22 -21.79
N ALA A 526 17.79 1.46 -21.16
CA ALA A 526 17.97 1.42 -19.71
C ALA A 526 18.95 2.49 -19.16
N LEU A 527 19.70 3.18 -20.02
CA LEU A 527 20.53 4.32 -19.62
C LEU A 527 19.67 5.45 -19.05
N LYS A 528 20.15 6.10 -18.00
CA LYS A 528 19.51 7.30 -17.43
C LYS A 528 19.69 8.51 -18.36
N PRO A 529 18.80 9.51 -18.29
CA PRO A 529 18.97 10.75 -19.06
C PRO A 529 20.32 11.44 -18.87
N THR A 530 20.90 11.42 -17.65
CA THR A 530 22.22 11.99 -17.38
C THR A 530 23.34 11.24 -18.09
N GLN A 531 23.25 9.91 -18.14
CA GLN A 531 24.20 9.05 -18.86
C GLN A 531 24.12 9.28 -20.38
N VAL A 532 22.91 9.42 -20.94
CA VAL A 532 22.73 9.79 -22.35
C VAL A 532 23.29 11.19 -22.65
N ALA A 533 23.10 12.15 -21.75
CA ALA A 533 23.71 13.48 -21.87
C ALA A 533 25.25 13.46 -21.71
N ALA A 534 25.80 12.44 -21.05
CA ALA A 534 27.24 12.26 -20.87
C ALA A 534 27.94 11.68 -22.11
N LEU A 535 27.21 11.09 -23.06
CA LEU A 535 27.76 10.70 -24.36
C LEU A 535 28.38 11.93 -25.04
N THR A 536 29.63 11.83 -25.46
CA THR A 536 30.31 12.90 -26.17
C THR A 536 29.78 13.03 -27.60
N THR A 537 29.94 14.20 -28.21
CA THR A 537 29.54 14.42 -29.61
C THR A 537 30.29 13.52 -30.60
N THR A 538 31.45 13.00 -30.23
CA THR A 538 32.22 12.02 -31.02
C THR A 538 31.69 10.60 -30.88
N GLN A 539 30.98 10.27 -29.79
CA GLN A 539 30.38 8.95 -29.56
C GLN A 539 28.99 8.81 -30.20
N ILE A 540 28.24 9.90 -30.36
CA ILE A 540 26.89 9.87 -30.93
C ILE A 540 26.84 9.24 -32.34
N PRO A 541 27.77 9.54 -33.28
CA PRO A 541 27.78 8.91 -34.60
C PRO A 541 27.99 7.39 -34.57
N PHE A 542 28.55 6.83 -33.50
CA PHE A 542 28.76 5.38 -33.36
C PHE A 542 27.47 4.62 -33.00
N LEU A 543 26.43 5.30 -32.54
CA LEU A 543 25.15 4.63 -32.28
C LEU A 543 24.49 4.18 -33.59
N SER A 544 24.17 2.90 -33.73
CA SER A 544 23.35 2.41 -34.82
C SER A 544 21.94 3.03 -34.81
N ASP A 545 21.29 3.07 -35.97
CA ASP A 545 19.89 3.52 -36.10
C ASP A 545 18.94 2.73 -35.16
N ALA A 546 19.21 1.44 -34.92
CA ALA A 546 18.42 0.63 -33.99
C ALA A 546 18.60 1.06 -32.52
N GLN A 547 19.83 1.40 -32.12
CA GLN A 547 20.12 1.91 -30.77
C GLN A 547 19.52 3.30 -30.55
N VAL A 548 19.65 4.21 -31.53
CA VAL A 548 19.00 5.53 -31.48
C VAL A 548 17.47 5.40 -31.43
N GLY A 549 16.90 4.50 -32.23
CA GLY A 549 15.46 4.22 -32.20
C GLY A 549 14.95 3.65 -30.87
N ALA A 550 15.84 3.08 -30.06
CA ALA A 550 15.54 2.57 -28.72
C ALA A 550 15.52 3.66 -27.62
N PHE A 551 15.94 4.89 -27.93
CA PHE A 551 15.83 6.00 -26.98
C PHE A 551 14.38 6.22 -26.54
N THR A 552 14.22 6.62 -25.29
CA THR A 552 12.95 7.04 -24.69
C THR A 552 12.78 8.55 -24.82
N ALA A 553 11.55 9.05 -24.65
CA ALA A 553 11.27 10.49 -24.71
C ALA A 553 12.09 11.31 -23.69
N ASN A 554 12.35 10.77 -22.50
CA ASN A 554 13.16 11.44 -21.48
C ASN A 554 14.65 11.49 -21.87
N GLN A 555 15.17 10.45 -22.52
CA GLN A 555 16.54 10.42 -23.02
C GLN A 555 16.72 11.39 -24.19
N VAL A 556 15.76 11.46 -25.13
CA VAL A 556 15.76 12.46 -26.22
C VAL A 556 15.73 13.88 -25.65
N LYS A 557 14.91 14.13 -24.62
CA LYS A 557 14.85 15.43 -23.95
C LYS A 557 16.17 15.83 -23.29
N SER A 558 16.99 14.87 -22.84
CA SER A 558 18.31 15.15 -22.25
C SER A 558 19.44 15.31 -23.27
N LEU A 559 19.22 15.00 -24.55
CA LEU A 559 20.22 15.23 -25.58
C LEU A 559 20.53 16.72 -25.68
N THR A 560 21.81 17.05 -25.66
CA THR A 560 22.31 18.40 -25.88
C THR A 560 22.22 18.77 -27.36
N ASN A 561 22.17 20.07 -27.65
CA ASN A 561 22.16 20.55 -29.03
C ASN A 561 23.41 20.10 -29.81
N GLY A 562 24.57 20.02 -29.15
CA GLY A 562 25.80 19.52 -29.77
C GLY A 562 25.72 18.04 -30.14
N GLN A 563 25.09 17.21 -29.29
CA GLN A 563 24.86 15.79 -29.59
C GLN A 563 23.89 15.62 -30.76
N LEU A 564 22.78 16.39 -30.79
CA LEU A 564 21.83 16.37 -31.90
C LEU A 564 22.49 16.78 -33.22
N ALA A 565 23.33 17.82 -33.22
CA ALA A 565 24.08 18.24 -34.40
C ALA A 565 25.09 17.19 -34.90
N ALA A 566 25.56 16.31 -34.02
CA ALA A 566 26.45 15.20 -34.39
C ALA A 566 25.71 13.99 -34.98
N MET A 567 24.38 13.90 -34.85
CA MET A 567 23.62 12.78 -35.38
C MET A 567 23.55 12.80 -36.92
N SER A 568 23.61 11.64 -37.55
CA SER A 568 23.33 11.50 -38.98
C SER A 568 21.84 11.69 -39.28
N THR A 569 21.51 11.89 -40.56
CA THR A 569 20.11 11.97 -41.02
C THR A 569 19.35 10.65 -40.81
N THR A 570 20.02 9.49 -40.92
CA THR A 570 19.39 8.18 -40.65
C THR A 570 19.11 7.99 -39.17
N GLN A 571 20.02 8.43 -38.30
CA GLN A 571 19.83 8.40 -36.85
C GLN A 571 18.65 9.29 -36.44
N ILE A 572 18.54 10.52 -36.96
CA ILE A 572 17.38 11.40 -36.71
C ILE A 572 16.07 10.75 -37.18
N ALA A 573 16.06 10.17 -38.39
CA ALA A 573 14.90 9.45 -38.91
C ALA A 573 14.52 8.20 -38.08
N SER A 574 15.51 7.56 -37.43
CA SER A 574 15.30 6.36 -36.61
C SER A 574 14.70 6.63 -35.24
N ILE A 575 14.73 7.87 -34.72
CA ILE A 575 14.11 8.23 -33.45
C ILE A 575 12.63 7.90 -33.50
N SER A 576 12.19 6.95 -32.66
CA SER A 576 10.80 6.50 -32.70
C SER A 576 9.81 7.65 -32.47
N PRO A 577 8.62 7.65 -33.10
CA PRO A 577 7.64 8.72 -32.90
C PRO A 577 7.28 8.99 -31.43
N LYS A 578 7.32 7.94 -30.58
CA LYS A 578 7.09 8.06 -29.15
C LYS A 578 8.23 8.79 -28.43
N ALA A 579 9.48 8.52 -28.80
CA ALA A 579 10.64 9.21 -28.26
C ALA A 579 10.75 10.64 -28.78
N PHE A 580 10.35 10.85 -30.05
CA PHE A 580 10.33 12.15 -30.71
C PHE A 580 9.46 13.17 -29.97
N ALA A 581 8.39 12.73 -29.31
CA ALA A 581 7.57 13.59 -28.43
C ALA A 581 8.35 14.23 -27.26
N GLY A 582 9.55 13.72 -26.94
CA GLY A 582 10.45 14.29 -25.92
C GLY A 582 11.21 15.54 -26.35
N PHE A 583 11.27 15.84 -27.66
CA PHE A 583 11.94 17.04 -28.17
C PHE A 583 11.31 18.33 -27.64
N SER A 584 12.15 19.31 -27.30
CA SER A 584 11.74 20.69 -27.09
C SER A 584 11.79 21.50 -28.40
N ALA A 585 11.10 22.64 -28.44
CA ALA A 585 11.17 23.57 -29.57
C ALA A 585 12.62 24.03 -29.86
N ALA A 586 13.41 24.25 -28.80
CA ALA A 586 14.81 24.67 -28.92
C ALA A 586 15.71 23.56 -29.51
N GLN A 587 15.45 22.29 -29.18
CA GLN A 587 16.20 21.17 -29.75
C GLN A 587 15.84 20.94 -31.22
N ILE A 588 14.57 21.12 -31.61
CA ILE A 588 14.15 21.06 -33.03
C ILE A 588 14.81 22.21 -33.81
N SER A 589 14.82 23.42 -33.26
CA SER A 589 15.50 24.58 -33.86
C SER A 589 17.02 24.44 -33.95
N ALA A 590 17.62 23.50 -33.21
CA ALA A 590 19.05 23.22 -33.25
C ALA A 590 19.44 22.15 -34.26
N LEU A 591 18.46 21.45 -34.87
CA LEU A 591 18.71 20.54 -35.98
C LEU A 591 19.18 21.34 -37.21
N SER A 592 20.06 20.75 -38.01
CA SER A 592 20.42 21.34 -39.29
C SER A 592 19.28 21.16 -40.31
N PRO A 593 19.19 21.99 -41.36
CA PRO A 593 18.17 21.83 -42.40
C PRO A 593 18.15 20.44 -43.05
N THR A 594 19.31 19.78 -43.17
CA THR A 594 19.39 18.40 -43.70
C THR A 594 18.86 17.36 -42.71
N GLN A 595 19.04 17.58 -41.40
CA GLN A 595 18.47 16.73 -40.36
C GLN A 595 16.95 16.93 -40.25
N THR A 596 16.46 18.16 -40.31
CA THR A 596 15.03 18.46 -40.28
C THR A 596 14.34 17.90 -41.52
N ALA A 597 14.96 18.00 -42.71
CA ALA A 597 14.45 17.38 -43.95
C ALA A 597 14.47 15.84 -43.92
N ALA A 598 15.25 15.22 -43.02
CA ALA A 598 15.26 13.76 -42.84
C ALA A 598 14.13 13.26 -41.92
N LEU A 599 13.35 14.15 -41.31
CA LEU A 599 12.21 13.76 -40.48
C LEU A 599 11.18 13.00 -41.29
N THR A 600 10.75 11.86 -40.75
CA THR A 600 9.71 11.03 -41.36
C THR A 600 8.33 11.68 -41.23
N ASN A 601 7.42 11.34 -42.13
CA ASN A 601 6.04 11.80 -42.09
C ASN A 601 5.36 11.48 -40.74
N THR A 602 5.69 10.34 -40.12
CA THR A 602 5.14 9.96 -38.81
C THR A 602 5.68 10.83 -37.69
N GLN A 603 6.97 11.21 -37.72
CA GLN A 603 7.55 12.14 -36.74
C GLN A 603 6.94 13.55 -36.88
N LEU A 604 6.78 14.04 -38.11
CA LEU A 604 6.13 15.33 -38.40
C LEU A 604 4.65 15.34 -37.98
N GLY A 605 3.93 14.24 -38.21
CA GLY A 605 2.55 14.08 -37.77
C GLY A 605 2.38 14.00 -36.25
N ALA A 606 3.43 13.62 -35.52
CA ALA A 606 3.44 13.54 -34.05
C ALA A 606 3.77 14.89 -33.37
N LEU A 607 4.20 15.91 -34.13
CA LEU A 607 4.56 17.21 -33.58
C LEU A 607 3.37 17.88 -32.87
N THR A 608 3.67 18.51 -31.74
CA THR A 608 2.77 19.46 -31.08
C THR A 608 2.96 20.88 -31.62
N ALA A 609 1.99 21.77 -31.37
CA ALA A 609 2.11 23.19 -31.72
C ALA A 609 3.37 23.84 -31.13
N VAL A 610 3.75 23.48 -29.90
CA VAL A 610 4.95 24.04 -29.25
C VAL A 610 6.22 23.56 -29.93
N GLN A 611 6.29 22.27 -30.30
CA GLN A 611 7.45 21.71 -30.99
C GLN A 611 7.57 22.25 -32.42
N ALA A 612 6.46 22.42 -33.13
CA ALA A 612 6.42 22.98 -34.48
C ALA A 612 6.94 24.43 -34.54
N ALA A 613 6.82 25.20 -33.45
CA ALA A 613 7.42 26.54 -33.37
C ALA A 613 8.96 26.52 -33.45
N GLY A 614 9.59 25.36 -33.24
CA GLY A 614 11.03 25.15 -33.43
C GLY A 614 11.46 24.96 -34.88
N ILE A 615 10.55 24.67 -35.81
CA ILE A 615 10.86 24.52 -37.24
C ILE A 615 11.14 25.90 -37.83
N GLN A 616 12.31 26.06 -38.43
CA GLN A 616 12.78 27.30 -39.03
C GLN A 616 12.33 27.44 -40.49
N ALA A 617 12.41 28.65 -41.04
CA ALA A 617 12.04 28.91 -42.43
C ALA A 617 12.87 28.08 -43.43
N ASP A 618 14.18 27.97 -43.20
CA ASP A 618 15.11 27.18 -44.02
C ASP A 618 14.84 25.66 -43.93
N ASP A 619 14.23 25.19 -42.84
CA ASP A 619 13.84 23.78 -42.71
C ASP A 619 12.67 23.43 -43.64
N ILE A 620 11.67 24.32 -43.72
CA ILE A 620 10.47 24.15 -44.53
C ILE A 620 10.79 24.11 -46.03
N ASP A 621 11.73 24.92 -46.50
CA ASP A 621 12.17 24.91 -47.91
C ASP A 621 12.70 23.52 -48.32
N GLY A 622 13.33 22.81 -47.38
CA GLY A 622 13.82 21.45 -47.58
C GLY A 622 12.76 20.34 -47.54
N PHE A 623 11.51 20.62 -47.15
CA PHE A 623 10.47 19.60 -47.02
C PHE A 623 9.87 19.20 -48.36
N SER A 624 9.65 17.90 -48.56
CA SER A 624 8.80 17.41 -49.64
C SER A 624 7.33 17.77 -49.41
N THR A 625 6.53 17.78 -50.48
CA THR A 625 5.07 17.98 -50.41
C THR A 625 4.39 16.95 -49.49
N ALA A 626 4.89 15.71 -49.43
CA ALA A 626 4.39 14.68 -48.52
C ALA A 626 4.71 15.00 -47.05
N GLN A 627 5.87 15.59 -46.76
CA GLN A 627 6.24 16.02 -45.41
C GLN A 627 5.39 17.21 -44.96
N VAL A 628 5.18 18.21 -45.82
CA VAL A 628 4.27 19.34 -45.54
C VAL A 628 2.85 18.86 -45.26
N ALA A 629 2.32 17.94 -46.07
CA ALA A 629 1.01 17.32 -45.85
C ALA A 629 0.93 16.47 -44.56
N ALA A 630 2.07 15.94 -44.08
CA ALA A 630 2.13 15.14 -42.86
C ALA A 630 2.12 15.97 -41.56
N ILE A 631 2.39 17.28 -41.62
CA ILE A 631 2.35 18.16 -40.44
C ILE A 631 0.91 18.20 -39.90
N SER A 632 0.70 17.81 -38.64
CA SER A 632 -0.66 17.77 -38.09
C SER A 632 -1.30 19.17 -38.06
N THR A 633 -2.63 19.24 -38.17
CA THR A 633 -3.37 20.52 -38.09
C THR A 633 -3.10 21.28 -36.80
N LYS A 634 -2.83 20.56 -35.71
CA LYS A 634 -2.42 21.14 -34.42
C LYS A 634 -1.02 21.76 -34.50
N ALA A 635 -0.07 21.07 -35.14
CA ALA A 635 1.29 21.57 -35.37
C ALA A 635 1.32 22.79 -36.30
N VAL A 636 0.49 22.83 -37.36
CA VAL A 636 0.40 23.96 -38.31
C VAL A 636 0.14 25.29 -37.59
N SER A 637 -0.75 25.31 -36.59
CA SER A 637 -1.04 26.53 -35.80
C SER A 637 0.15 27.04 -34.95
N GLY A 638 1.17 26.20 -34.74
CA GLY A 638 2.38 26.50 -34.00
C GLY A 638 3.58 26.90 -34.85
N LEU A 639 3.55 26.64 -36.17
CA LEU A 639 4.57 27.11 -37.10
C LEU A 639 4.68 28.64 -37.05
N THR A 640 5.87 29.18 -37.21
CA THR A 640 6.05 30.63 -37.27
C THR A 640 5.52 31.18 -38.59
N ALA A 641 5.14 32.47 -38.63
CA ALA A 641 4.69 33.10 -39.87
C ALA A 641 5.79 33.07 -40.95
N ALA A 642 7.06 33.26 -40.55
CA ALA A 642 8.21 33.13 -41.44
C ALA A 642 8.38 31.70 -42.02
N ALA A 643 8.12 30.66 -41.22
CA ALA A 643 8.18 29.28 -41.70
C ALA A 643 7.04 28.93 -42.67
N ILE A 644 5.85 29.52 -42.51
CA ILE A 644 4.78 29.39 -43.50
C ILE A 644 5.10 30.20 -44.77
N GLY A 645 5.66 31.39 -44.63
CA GLY A 645 6.06 32.25 -45.76
C GLY A 645 7.18 31.67 -46.63
N SER A 646 7.99 30.74 -46.11
CA SER A 646 9.01 30.04 -46.91
C SER A 646 8.48 28.84 -47.71
N LEU A 647 7.19 28.50 -47.59
CA LEU A 647 6.58 27.47 -48.44
C LEU A 647 6.60 27.93 -49.91
N ASN A 648 7.14 27.09 -50.78
CA ASN A 648 7.03 27.32 -52.23
C ASN A 648 5.63 26.93 -52.76
N ASP A 649 5.33 27.35 -53.98
CA ASP A 649 4.00 27.16 -54.60
C ASP A 649 3.54 25.69 -54.59
N THR A 650 4.45 24.73 -54.83
CA THR A 650 4.12 23.29 -54.82
C THR A 650 3.83 22.75 -53.42
N GLN A 651 4.48 23.28 -52.39
CA GLN A 651 4.23 22.93 -51.01
C GLN A 651 2.92 23.53 -50.49
N VAL A 652 2.58 24.77 -50.89
CA VAL A 652 1.29 25.39 -50.57
C VAL A 652 0.14 24.64 -51.24
N ALA A 653 0.30 24.25 -52.51
CA ALA A 653 -0.67 23.41 -53.21
C ALA A 653 -0.85 22.02 -52.55
N ALA A 654 0.16 21.52 -51.84
CA ALA A 654 0.11 20.25 -51.12
C ALA A 654 -0.55 20.32 -49.73
N LEU A 655 -0.84 21.52 -49.21
CA LEU A 655 -1.55 21.68 -47.94
C LEU A 655 -2.96 21.08 -48.02
N LEU A 656 -3.30 20.26 -47.05
CA LEU A 656 -4.65 19.72 -46.89
C LEU A 656 -5.61 20.82 -46.44
N GLU A 657 -6.88 20.70 -46.82
CA GLU A 657 -7.95 21.63 -46.43
C GLU A 657 -7.97 21.91 -44.91
N ALA A 658 -7.84 20.86 -44.10
CA ALA A 658 -7.83 21.01 -42.65
C ALA A 658 -6.58 21.76 -42.11
N GLN A 659 -5.45 21.70 -42.82
CA GLN A 659 -4.25 22.48 -42.50
C GLN A 659 -4.45 23.94 -42.89
N VAL A 660 -4.99 24.22 -44.07
CA VAL A 660 -5.32 25.59 -44.52
C VAL A 660 -6.32 26.26 -43.57
N ALA A 661 -7.34 25.55 -43.12
CA ALA A 661 -8.32 26.06 -42.15
C ALA A 661 -7.74 26.33 -40.75
N ALA A 662 -6.58 25.72 -40.43
CA ALA A 662 -5.87 25.85 -39.15
C ALA A 662 -4.81 26.97 -39.16
N LEU A 663 -4.43 27.49 -40.34
CA LEU A 663 -3.52 28.64 -40.44
C LEU A 663 -4.12 29.88 -39.75
N LYS A 664 -3.27 30.63 -39.07
CA LYS A 664 -3.61 31.92 -38.48
C LYS A 664 -3.54 33.03 -39.52
N ALA A 665 -4.16 34.17 -39.21
CA ALA A 665 -4.19 35.33 -40.09
C ALA A 665 -2.79 35.87 -40.42
N ASP A 666 -1.89 35.95 -39.43
CA ASP A 666 -0.50 36.35 -39.59
C ASP A 666 0.32 35.37 -40.44
N GLN A 667 0.06 34.06 -40.32
CA GLN A 667 0.69 33.05 -41.17
C GLN A 667 0.25 33.14 -42.64
N ILE A 668 -1.05 33.39 -42.89
CA ILE A 668 -1.61 33.55 -44.24
C ILE A 668 -1.03 34.79 -44.93
N ALA A 669 -0.83 35.89 -44.20
CA ALA A 669 -0.33 37.15 -44.74
C ALA A 669 1.10 37.03 -45.31
N GLU A 670 1.91 36.13 -44.77
CA GLU A 670 3.30 35.89 -45.20
C GLU A 670 3.42 34.99 -46.44
N LEU A 671 2.34 34.36 -46.92
CA LEU A 671 2.38 33.55 -48.12
C LEU A 671 2.66 34.40 -49.37
N ALA A 672 3.48 33.88 -50.28
CA ALA A 672 3.76 34.57 -51.54
C ALA A 672 2.48 34.79 -52.36
N VAL A 673 2.46 35.85 -53.18
CA VAL A 673 1.33 36.17 -54.06
C VAL A 673 1.02 35.01 -55.02
N SER A 674 2.06 34.40 -55.61
CA SER A 674 1.95 33.23 -56.47
C SER A 674 1.34 32.02 -55.74
N ALA A 675 1.76 31.79 -54.50
CA ALA A 675 1.29 30.65 -53.72
C ALA A 675 -0.20 30.75 -53.35
N ILE A 676 -0.69 31.96 -53.03
CA ILE A 676 -2.12 32.22 -52.82
C ILE A 676 -2.89 32.07 -54.14
N ALA A 677 -2.35 32.55 -55.26
CA ALA A 677 -2.95 32.43 -56.58
C ALA A 677 -3.01 30.97 -57.08
N ASP A 678 -2.10 30.10 -56.62
CA ASP A 678 -2.05 28.67 -56.98
C ASP A 678 -2.90 27.77 -56.06
N MET A 679 -3.49 28.31 -54.97
CA MET A 679 -4.40 27.55 -54.11
C MET A 679 -5.61 27.04 -54.90
N ASN A 680 -5.92 25.75 -54.78
CA ASN A 680 -7.09 25.20 -55.47
C ASN A 680 -8.42 25.61 -54.81
N ASN A 681 -9.53 25.47 -55.54
CA ASN A 681 -10.86 25.84 -55.04
C ASN A 681 -11.22 25.17 -53.71
N SER A 682 -10.79 23.92 -53.46
CA SER A 682 -11.06 23.24 -52.19
C SER A 682 -10.34 23.92 -51.01
N GLN A 683 -9.08 24.30 -51.19
CA GLN A 683 -8.32 25.06 -50.20
C GLN A 683 -8.92 26.46 -49.98
N MET A 684 -9.42 27.11 -51.03
CA MET A 684 -10.11 28.41 -50.93
C MET A 684 -11.44 28.32 -50.16
N SER A 685 -12.16 27.20 -50.29
CA SER A 685 -13.47 26.99 -49.67
C SER A 685 -13.45 26.92 -48.14
N VAL A 686 -12.30 26.55 -47.56
CA VAL A 686 -12.13 26.36 -46.10
C VAL A 686 -11.53 27.56 -45.38
N LEU A 687 -11.18 28.61 -46.11
CA LEU A 687 -10.71 29.87 -45.53
C LEU A 687 -11.81 30.55 -44.71
N LYS A 688 -11.41 31.17 -43.60
CA LYS A 688 -12.27 31.95 -42.70
C LYS A 688 -12.14 33.44 -43.01
N SER A 689 -13.13 34.22 -42.58
CA SER A 689 -13.14 35.68 -42.77
C SER A 689 -11.90 36.38 -42.20
N THR A 690 -11.37 35.91 -41.07
CA THR A 690 -10.13 36.47 -40.49
C THR A 690 -8.88 36.17 -41.31
N GLN A 691 -8.86 35.06 -42.05
CA GLN A 691 -7.75 34.69 -42.93
C GLN A 691 -7.82 35.47 -44.24
N ILE A 692 -9.02 35.62 -44.83
CA ILE A 692 -9.24 36.45 -46.02
C ILE A 692 -8.95 37.94 -45.74
N ALA A 693 -9.27 38.43 -44.54
CA ALA A 693 -8.95 39.79 -44.13
C ALA A 693 -7.43 40.05 -44.06
N ALA A 694 -6.62 38.99 -43.92
CA ALA A 694 -5.17 39.07 -43.85
C ALA A 694 -4.49 39.03 -45.22
N PHE A 695 -5.24 38.76 -46.30
CA PHE A 695 -4.70 38.93 -47.65
C PHE A 695 -4.29 40.38 -47.86
N THR A 696 -3.32 40.58 -48.75
CA THR A 696 -2.95 41.88 -49.29
C THR A 696 -3.80 42.18 -50.53
N ASN A 697 -3.93 43.46 -50.89
CA ASN A 697 -4.63 43.85 -52.12
C ASN A 697 -4.03 43.17 -53.37
N LEU A 698 -2.71 42.94 -53.40
CA LEU A 698 -2.02 42.25 -54.49
C LEU A 698 -2.38 40.76 -54.54
N GLN A 699 -2.46 40.09 -53.40
CA GLN A 699 -2.92 38.69 -53.34
C GLN A 699 -4.37 38.55 -53.82
N VAL A 700 -5.26 39.50 -53.46
CA VAL A 700 -6.66 39.48 -53.91
C VAL A 700 -6.77 39.72 -55.42
N ALA A 701 -5.98 40.65 -55.98
CA ALA A 701 -6.01 40.98 -57.40
C ALA A 701 -5.63 39.80 -58.30
N GLU A 702 -4.75 38.90 -57.83
CA GLU A 702 -4.28 37.72 -58.60
C GLU A 702 -5.21 36.49 -58.46
N LEU A 703 -6.26 36.55 -57.63
CA LEU A 703 -7.22 35.44 -57.54
C LEU A 703 -8.05 35.31 -58.83
N THR A 704 -8.37 34.09 -59.22
CA THR A 704 -9.35 33.86 -60.28
C THR A 704 -10.78 34.05 -59.77
N ALA A 705 -11.70 34.38 -60.67
CA ALA A 705 -13.14 34.41 -60.36
C ALA A 705 -13.65 33.07 -59.79
N SER A 706 -13.10 31.95 -60.27
CA SER A 706 -13.39 30.61 -59.74
C SER A 706 -12.96 30.45 -58.28
N GLN A 707 -11.78 30.95 -57.90
CA GLN A 707 -11.29 30.88 -56.52
C GLN A 707 -12.10 31.75 -55.56
N ILE A 708 -12.47 32.96 -55.99
CA ILE A 708 -13.38 33.84 -55.23
C ILE A 708 -14.75 33.17 -55.09
N GLY A 709 -15.31 32.63 -56.17
CA GLY A 709 -16.58 31.90 -56.14
C GLY A 709 -16.57 30.63 -55.29
N ALA A 710 -15.40 29.99 -55.13
CA ALA A 710 -15.24 28.81 -54.27
C ALA A 710 -15.22 29.14 -52.76
N MET A 711 -14.98 30.40 -52.37
CA MET A 711 -14.96 30.80 -50.95
C MET A 711 -16.35 30.69 -50.31
N GLY A 712 -16.41 30.26 -49.05
CA GLY A 712 -17.67 30.28 -48.30
C GLY A 712 -18.24 31.70 -48.16
N ALA A 713 -19.57 31.83 -48.27
CA ALA A 713 -20.27 33.12 -48.16
C ALA A 713 -19.89 33.93 -46.90
N LYS A 714 -19.80 33.27 -45.74
CA LYS A 714 -19.35 33.92 -44.48
C LYS A 714 -17.87 34.31 -44.48
N ALA A 715 -17.04 33.68 -45.31
CA ALA A 715 -15.62 33.99 -45.41
C ALA A 715 -15.40 35.27 -46.22
N VAL A 716 -16.18 35.46 -47.30
CA VAL A 716 -16.18 36.67 -48.15
C VAL A 716 -16.43 37.96 -47.36
N SER A 717 -17.14 37.90 -46.22
CA SER A 717 -17.28 39.06 -45.32
C SER A 717 -15.96 39.55 -44.71
N GLY A 718 -14.87 38.80 -44.89
CA GLY A 718 -13.51 39.16 -44.52
C GLY A 718 -12.80 40.10 -45.51
N PHE A 719 -13.27 40.22 -46.76
CA PHE A 719 -12.67 41.19 -47.68
C PHE A 719 -12.81 42.61 -47.14
N THR A 720 -11.73 43.39 -47.18
CA THR A 720 -11.77 44.80 -46.79
C THR A 720 -12.31 45.65 -47.95
N ALA A 721 -12.66 46.91 -47.69
CA ALA A 721 -12.97 47.86 -48.76
C ALA A 721 -11.83 47.97 -49.79
N GLY A 722 -10.57 47.87 -49.35
CA GLY A 722 -9.40 47.84 -50.22
C GLY A 722 -9.33 46.58 -51.09
N HIS A 723 -9.77 45.43 -50.58
CA HIS A 723 -9.87 44.20 -51.36
C HIS A 723 -10.93 44.30 -52.46
N ILE A 724 -12.12 44.84 -52.13
CA ILE A 724 -13.19 45.05 -53.12
C ILE A 724 -12.72 45.99 -54.24
N ALA A 725 -12.04 47.09 -53.89
CA ALA A 725 -11.48 48.02 -54.87
C ALA A 725 -10.32 47.44 -55.71
N ALA A 726 -9.64 46.40 -55.22
CA ALA A 726 -8.57 45.70 -55.92
C ALA A 726 -9.08 44.57 -56.83
N MET A 727 -10.36 44.19 -56.71
CA MET A 727 -10.97 43.18 -57.58
C MET A 727 -11.19 43.74 -58.99
N THR A 728 -10.99 42.87 -59.98
CA THR A 728 -11.34 43.11 -61.38
C THR A 728 -12.84 42.87 -61.61
N ASP A 729 -13.38 43.43 -62.69
CA ASP A 729 -14.77 43.22 -63.11
C ASP A 729 -15.12 41.72 -63.23
N THR A 730 -14.18 40.89 -63.69
CA THR A 730 -14.39 39.43 -63.82
C THR A 730 -14.48 38.74 -62.45
N GLN A 731 -13.74 39.21 -61.46
CA GLN A 731 -13.80 38.70 -60.09
C GLN A 731 -15.09 39.12 -59.39
N LEU A 732 -15.51 40.38 -59.54
CA LEU A 732 -16.78 40.89 -59.00
C LEU A 732 -17.99 40.20 -59.64
N ALA A 733 -17.99 40.02 -60.96
CA ALA A 733 -19.02 39.27 -61.67
C ALA A 733 -18.99 37.75 -61.38
N GLY A 734 -17.91 37.25 -60.80
CA GLY A 734 -17.74 35.85 -60.39
C GLY A 734 -18.27 35.53 -58.99
N LEU A 735 -18.73 36.55 -58.24
CA LEU A 735 -19.37 36.35 -56.94
C LEU A 735 -20.71 35.63 -57.12
N SER A 736 -21.06 34.80 -56.15
CA SER A 736 -22.40 34.20 -56.08
C SER A 736 -23.35 35.06 -55.26
N GLU A 737 -24.65 34.89 -55.50
CA GLU A 737 -25.71 35.55 -54.73
C GLU A 737 -25.53 35.41 -53.20
N ALA A 738 -25.14 34.22 -52.73
CA ALA A 738 -24.91 33.97 -51.30
C ALA A 738 -23.70 34.75 -50.75
N GLN A 739 -22.67 34.96 -51.57
CA GLN A 739 -21.49 35.76 -51.22
C GLN A 739 -21.81 37.25 -51.19
N VAL A 740 -22.54 37.76 -52.20
CA VAL A 740 -23.04 39.15 -52.22
C VAL A 740 -23.97 39.42 -51.04
N ALA A 741 -24.84 38.48 -50.68
CA ALA A 741 -25.70 38.58 -49.50
C ALA A 741 -24.93 38.67 -48.18
N SER A 742 -23.70 38.16 -48.15
CA SER A 742 -22.81 38.19 -46.98
C SER A 742 -21.91 39.43 -46.93
N PHE A 743 -22.02 40.33 -47.91
CA PHE A 743 -21.28 41.59 -47.88
C PHE A 743 -21.66 42.44 -46.66
N THR A 744 -20.62 42.98 -46.02
CA THR A 744 -20.73 43.96 -44.95
C THR A 744 -20.99 45.35 -45.52
N SER A 745 -21.49 46.27 -44.68
CA SER A 745 -21.70 47.66 -45.06
C SER A 745 -20.42 48.34 -45.58
N GLY A 746 -19.24 48.00 -45.04
CA GLY A 746 -17.98 48.55 -45.51
C GLY A 746 -17.59 48.08 -46.93
N GLN A 747 -17.95 46.86 -47.29
CA GLN A 747 -17.73 46.30 -48.64
C GLN A 747 -18.70 46.91 -49.64
N VAL A 748 -20.00 47.01 -49.30
CA VAL A 748 -21.01 47.63 -50.18
C VAL A 748 -20.76 49.12 -50.39
N ALA A 749 -20.28 49.84 -49.36
CA ALA A 749 -19.91 51.25 -49.49
C ALA A 749 -18.70 51.49 -50.41
N ALA A 750 -17.87 50.46 -50.65
CA ALA A 750 -16.72 50.54 -51.55
C ALA A 750 -17.09 50.31 -53.03
N LEU A 751 -18.31 49.82 -53.31
CA LEU A 751 -18.80 49.59 -54.66
C LEU A 751 -19.10 50.90 -55.37
N THR A 752 -18.72 50.98 -56.63
CA THR A 752 -19.07 52.04 -57.56
C THR A 752 -20.35 51.70 -58.32
N ALA A 753 -20.90 52.66 -59.06
CA ALA A 753 -22.03 52.41 -59.95
C ALA A 753 -21.70 51.39 -61.06
N ALA A 754 -20.42 51.30 -61.49
CA ALA A 754 -19.98 50.30 -62.44
C ALA A 754 -19.99 48.89 -61.82
N ASP A 755 -19.56 48.77 -60.56
CA ASP A 755 -19.52 47.48 -59.86
C ASP A 755 -20.93 46.93 -59.62
N ILE A 756 -21.87 47.79 -59.18
CA ILE A 756 -23.28 47.40 -58.99
C ILE A 756 -23.95 47.03 -60.33
N ALA A 757 -23.48 47.57 -61.46
CA ALA A 757 -23.99 47.19 -62.78
C ALA A 757 -23.52 45.80 -63.24
N LEU A 758 -22.45 45.26 -62.65
CA LEU A 758 -21.99 43.89 -62.90
C LEU A 758 -22.85 42.85 -62.16
N PHE A 759 -23.57 43.25 -61.10
CA PHE A 759 -24.46 42.38 -60.34
C PHE A 759 -25.79 42.16 -61.06
N THR A 760 -26.24 40.91 -61.04
CA THR A 760 -27.58 40.51 -61.46
C THR A 760 -28.65 41.18 -60.57
N PRO A 761 -29.90 41.33 -61.06
CA PRO A 761 -31.00 41.82 -60.23
C PRO A 761 -31.13 41.05 -58.90
N GLU A 762 -30.98 39.73 -58.94
CA GLU A 762 -31.06 38.86 -57.77
C GLU A 762 -29.93 39.13 -56.78
N GLU A 763 -28.70 39.37 -57.24
CA GLU A 763 -27.57 39.78 -56.38
C GLU A 763 -27.76 41.15 -55.75
N VAL A 764 -28.31 42.13 -56.47
CA VAL A 764 -28.66 43.43 -55.88
C VAL A 764 -29.79 43.28 -54.86
N GLY A 765 -30.77 42.41 -55.14
CA GLY A 765 -31.84 42.05 -54.21
C GLY A 765 -31.34 41.27 -52.98
N SER A 766 -30.20 40.58 -53.08
CA SER A 766 -29.61 39.81 -51.98
C SER A 766 -28.77 40.67 -51.02
N ILE A 767 -28.36 41.88 -51.43
CA ILE A 767 -27.62 42.82 -50.56
C ILE A 767 -28.39 43.05 -49.26
N SER A 768 -27.76 42.78 -48.11
CA SER A 768 -28.46 42.93 -46.84
C SER A 768 -29.00 44.35 -46.63
N ALA A 769 -30.14 44.46 -45.96
CA ALA A 769 -30.76 45.75 -45.63
C ALA A 769 -29.79 46.72 -44.91
N LYS A 770 -28.89 46.19 -44.07
CA LYS A 770 -27.87 46.99 -43.38
C LYS A 770 -26.75 47.47 -44.30
N ALA A 771 -26.45 46.73 -45.37
CA ALA A 771 -25.38 47.09 -46.29
C ALA A 771 -25.89 48.00 -47.42
N ILE A 772 -27.12 47.82 -47.90
CA ILE A 772 -27.69 48.69 -48.93
C ILE A 772 -27.88 50.14 -48.44
N SER A 773 -28.07 50.34 -47.13
CA SER A 773 -28.18 51.68 -46.53
C SER A 773 -26.89 52.51 -46.61
N THR A 774 -25.76 51.89 -46.98
CA THR A 774 -24.47 52.60 -47.17
C THR A 774 -24.13 52.88 -48.61
N LEU A 775 -24.98 52.51 -49.57
CA LEU A 775 -24.81 52.94 -50.97
C LEU A 775 -24.91 54.46 -51.06
N ASP A 776 -24.02 55.06 -51.84
CA ASP A 776 -24.15 56.48 -52.20
C ASP A 776 -25.49 56.70 -52.91
N PRO A 777 -26.31 57.71 -52.53
CA PRO A 777 -27.55 58.04 -53.23
C PRO A 777 -27.40 58.20 -54.75
N ALA A 778 -26.23 58.58 -55.25
CA ALA A 778 -25.95 58.64 -56.69
C ALA A 778 -26.03 57.25 -57.36
N ILE A 779 -25.67 56.17 -56.67
CA ILE A 779 -25.76 54.80 -57.19
C ILE A 779 -27.22 54.37 -57.34
N ILE A 780 -28.12 54.81 -56.44
CA ILE A 780 -29.57 54.51 -56.53
C ILE A 780 -30.17 55.00 -57.84
N THR A 781 -29.67 56.13 -58.37
CA THR A 781 -30.13 56.67 -59.66
C THR A 781 -29.63 55.88 -60.88
N ALA A 782 -28.57 55.08 -60.70
CA ALA A 782 -27.97 54.25 -61.73
C ALA A 782 -28.52 52.80 -61.74
N LEU A 783 -29.35 52.43 -60.76
CA LEU A 783 -30.00 51.12 -60.74
C LEU A 783 -30.92 50.97 -61.96
N SER A 784 -30.80 49.84 -62.65
CA SER A 784 -31.72 49.50 -63.73
C SER A 784 -33.13 49.24 -63.19
N THR A 785 -34.14 49.32 -64.06
CA THR A 785 -35.53 49.03 -63.69
C THR A 785 -35.69 47.60 -63.16
N ALA A 786 -34.93 46.63 -63.68
CA ALA A 786 -34.95 45.26 -63.19
C ALA A 786 -34.37 45.15 -61.78
N GLN A 787 -33.25 45.83 -61.49
CA GLN A 787 -32.65 45.85 -60.15
C GLN A 787 -33.53 46.59 -59.13
N LEU A 788 -34.22 47.67 -59.53
CA LEU A 788 -35.13 48.41 -58.65
C LEU A 788 -36.36 47.58 -58.23
N VAL A 789 -36.87 46.74 -59.13
CA VAL A 789 -38.01 45.86 -58.84
C VAL A 789 -37.62 44.72 -57.90
N GLU A 790 -36.38 44.22 -58.00
CA GLU A 790 -35.88 43.14 -57.16
C GLU A 790 -35.51 43.60 -55.73
N LEU A 791 -35.55 44.91 -55.45
CA LEU A 791 -35.34 45.44 -54.11
C LEU A 791 -36.40 44.92 -53.14
N GLN A 792 -35.95 44.24 -52.11
CA GLN A 792 -36.83 43.67 -51.09
C GLN A 792 -37.39 44.78 -50.18
N PRO A 793 -38.62 44.62 -49.63
CA PRO A 793 -39.19 45.54 -48.64
C PRO A 793 -38.22 45.91 -47.52
N ALA A 794 -37.46 44.95 -47.00
CA ALA A 794 -36.47 45.20 -45.94
C ALA A 794 -35.33 46.14 -46.39
N GLN A 795 -34.91 46.06 -47.64
CA GLN A 795 -33.90 46.95 -48.22
C GLN A 795 -34.45 48.36 -48.37
N ILE A 796 -35.67 48.51 -48.89
CA ILE A 796 -36.36 49.79 -48.97
C ILE A 796 -36.50 50.41 -47.58
N ALA A 797 -36.93 49.65 -46.57
CA ALA A 797 -37.07 50.15 -45.19
C ALA A 797 -35.76 50.63 -44.56
N ALA A 798 -34.62 50.07 -44.98
CA ALA A 798 -33.31 50.40 -44.43
C ALA A 798 -32.59 51.56 -45.14
N MET A 799 -33.01 51.91 -46.37
CA MET A 799 -32.49 53.09 -47.08
C MET A 799 -32.68 54.37 -46.26
N SER A 800 -31.75 55.32 -46.38
CA SER A 800 -31.92 56.65 -45.80
C SER A 800 -33.00 57.45 -46.53
N GLY A 801 -33.52 58.51 -45.89
CA GLY A 801 -34.42 59.44 -46.57
C GLY A 801 -33.81 60.08 -47.83
N ALA A 802 -32.49 60.28 -47.86
CA ALA A 802 -31.80 60.79 -49.05
C ALA A 802 -31.77 59.76 -50.19
N GLN A 803 -31.57 58.47 -49.87
CA GLN A 803 -31.63 57.39 -50.86
C GLN A 803 -33.06 57.19 -51.40
N ILE A 804 -34.09 57.25 -50.55
CA ILE A 804 -35.50 57.20 -50.98
C ILE A 804 -35.88 58.45 -51.79
N ALA A 805 -35.42 59.63 -51.40
CA ALA A 805 -35.66 60.86 -52.16
C ALA A 805 -34.95 60.87 -53.53
N ALA A 806 -33.87 60.10 -53.70
CA ALA A 806 -33.18 59.94 -54.98
C ALA A 806 -34.00 59.13 -56.01
N PHE A 807 -35.06 58.42 -55.57
CA PHE A 807 -36.02 57.83 -56.50
C PHE A 807 -36.80 58.96 -57.20
N ASN A 808 -36.73 59.02 -58.52
CA ASN A 808 -37.59 59.93 -59.27
C ASN A 808 -39.09 59.52 -59.11
N PRO A 809 -40.06 60.39 -59.41
CA PRO A 809 -41.49 60.07 -59.24
C PRO A 809 -41.95 58.81 -59.99
N THR A 810 -41.35 58.51 -61.15
CA THR A 810 -41.62 57.27 -61.90
C THR A 810 -41.13 56.06 -61.13
N ASN A 811 -39.94 56.10 -60.53
CA ASN A 811 -39.40 55.01 -59.72
C ASN A 811 -40.24 54.77 -58.47
N ILE A 812 -40.73 55.83 -57.79
CA ILE A 812 -41.68 55.71 -56.65
C ILE A 812 -42.99 55.05 -57.10
N GLY A 813 -43.51 55.43 -58.27
CA GLY A 813 -44.72 54.82 -58.84
C GLY A 813 -44.55 53.36 -59.24
N LEU A 814 -43.32 52.93 -59.60
CA LEU A 814 -42.98 51.55 -59.93
C LEU A 814 -42.80 50.64 -58.72
N LEU A 815 -42.71 51.19 -57.50
CA LEU A 815 -42.63 50.39 -56.28
C LEU A 815 -43.94 49.62 -56.06
N THR A 816 -43.80 48.34 -55.74
CA THR A 816 -44.90 47.47 -55.35
C THR A 816 -45.55 47.94 -54.04
N ASN A 817 -46.78 47.50 -53.77
CA ASN A 817 -47.45 47.80 -52.50
C ASN A 817 -46.64 47.32 -51.29
N ASP A 818 -45.92 46.20 -51.41
CA ASP A 818 -45.07 45.67 -50.31
C ASP A 818 -43.83 46.56 -50.09
N GLN A 819 -43.22 47.08 -51.15
CA GLN A 819 -42.12 48.05 -51.05
C GLN A 819 -42.60 49.40 -50.50
N ILE A 820 -43.75 49.91 -50.94
CA ILE A 820 -44.37 51.13 -50.38
C ILE A 820 -44.75 50.94 -48.91
N GLY A 821 -45.29 49.77 -48.56
CA GLY A 821 -45.59 49.41 -47.17
C GLY A 821 -44.34 49.28 -46.30
N ALA A 822 -43.17 49.13 -46.90
CA ALA A 822 -41.90 49.13 -46.19
C ALA A 822 -41.33 50.53 -45.90
N ILE A 823 -41.85 51.58 -46.56
CA ILE A 823 -41.44 52.96 -46.30
C ILE A 823 -41.71 53.30 -44.82
N THR A 824 -40.69 53.80 -44.15
CA THR A 824 -40.72 54.17 -42.74
C THR A 824 -41.21 55.61 -42.54
N ALA A 825 -41.53 55.98 -41.30
CA ALA A 825 -41.94 57.33 -40.93
C ALA A 825 -40.92 58.42 -41.35
N SER A 826 -39.62 58.15 -41.25
CA SER A 826 -38.59 59.11 -41.65
C SER A 826 -38.46 59.24 -43.18
N GLN A 827 -38.73 58.15 -43.92
CA GLN A 827 -38.65 58.12 -45.37
C GLN A 827 -39.89 58.75 -46.02
N ILE A 828 -41.09 58.47 -45.51
CA ILE A 828 -42.32 59.09 -46.02
C ILE A 828 -42.29 60.61 -45.82
N LYS A 829 -41.68 61.08 -44.73
CA LYS A 829 -41.40 62.51 -44.49
C LYS A 829 -40.49 63.12 -45.56
N SER A 830 -39.55 62.35 -46.11
CA SER A 830 -38.64 62.83 -47.16
C SER A 830 -39.26 62.86 -48.55
N LEU A 831 -40.46 62.27 -48.72
CA LEU A 831 -41.17 62.33 -50.00
C LEU A 831 -41.65 63.74 -50.29
N THR A 832 -41.37 64.19 -51.49
CA THR A 832 -41.84 65.45 -52.04
C THR A 832 -43.31 65.33 -52.46
N SER A 833 -44.02 66.45 -52.56
CA SER A 833 -45.42 66.46 -53.00
C SER A 833 -45.64 65.79 -54.38
N PRO A 834 -44.74 65.89 -55.39
CA PRO A 834 -44.85 65.11 -56.62
C PRO A 834 -44.71 63.59 -56.43
N GLN A 835 -43.90 63.14 -55.47
CA GLN A 835 -43.76 61.71 -55.15
C GLN A 835 -45.00 61.19 -54.40
N ILE A 836 -45.58 61.98 -53.46
CA ILE A 836 -46.82 61.60 -52.75
C ILE A 836 -48.01 61.53 -53.71
N GLN A 837 -48.12 62.49 -54.65
CA GLN A 837 -49.17 62.48 -55.67
C GLN A 837 -49.00 61.37 -56.72
N ALA A 838 -47.79 60.85 -56.89
CA ALA A 838 -47.54 59.69 -57.75
C ALA A 838 -48.05 58.37 -57.13
N LEU A 839 -48.43 58.37 -55.84
CA LEU A 839 -49.04 57.21 -55.18
C LEU A 839 -50.50 57.04 -55.62
N THR A 840 -50.84 55.83 -56.02
CA THR A 840 -52.24 55.43 -56.26
C THR A 840 -52.99 55.23 -54.93
N ASN A 841 -54.33 55.24 -54.94
CA ASN A 841 -55.12 54.92 -53.73
C ASN A 841 -54.77 53.54 -53.13
N SER A 842 -54.40 52.57 -53.97
CA SER A 842 -53.93 51.26 -53.49
C SER A 842 -52.58 51.37 -52.77
N GLN A 843 -51.67 52.22 -53.25
CA GLN A 843 -50.38 52.45 -52.60
C GLN A 843 -50.53 53.31 -51.33
N VAL A 844 -51.47 54.27 -51.31
CA VAL A 844 -51.83 55.03 -50.09
C VAL A 844 -52.41 54.09 -49.02
N GLY A 845 -53.30 53.18 -49.41
CA GLY A 845 -53.79 52.12 -48.51
C GLY A 845 -52.70 51.11 -48.11
N ALA A 846 -51.64 50.98 -48.90
CA ALA A 846 -50.47 50.17 -48.58
C ALA A 846 -49.45 50.88 -47.67
N ILE A 847 -49.56 52.20 -47.45
CA ILE A 847 -48.70 52.92 -46.50
C ILE A 847 -48.85 52.26 -45.13
N SER A 848 -47.76 51.72 -44.62
CA SER A 848 -47.80 51.06 -43.32
C SER A 848 -48.28 52.02 -42.24
N VAL A 849 -49.12 51.51 -41.34
CA VAL A 849 -49.56 52.21 -40.13
C VAL A 849 -48.38 52.81 -39.34
N LYS A 850 -47.19 52.21 -39.41
CA LYS A 850 -45.98 52.72 -38.74
C LYS A 850 -45.39 53.96 -39.40
N ALA A 851 -45.70 54.21 -40.67
CA ALA A 851 -45.21 55.37 -41.42
C ALA A 851 -46.10 56.60 -41.22
N ILE A 852 -47.39 56.40 -40.95
CA ILE A 852 -48.39 57.46 -40.76
C ILE A 852 -47.95 58.55 -39.76
N PRO A 853 -47.36 58.25 -38.59
CA PRO A 853 -46.87 59.30 -37.68
C PRO A 853 -45.76 60.19 -38.26
N GLY A 854 -45.07 59.75 -39.31
CA GLY A 854 -44.03 60.50 -40.00
C GLY A 854 -44.57 61.55 -40.96
N LEU A 855 -45.85 61.47 -41.32
CA LEU A 855 -46.51 62.48 -42.14
C LEU A 855 -46.53 63.81 -41.39
N GLU A 856 -45.96 64.84 -41.99
CA GLU A 856 -46.12 66.21 -41.50
C GLU A 856 -47.55 66.68 -41.74
N VAL A 857 -48.03 67.63 -40.92
CA VAL A 857 -49.39 68.16 -41.04
C VAL A 857 -49.67 68.68 -42.45
N GLY A 858 -48.69 69.33 -43.11
CA GLY A 858 -48.83 69.77 -44.51
C GLY A 858 -48.82 68.64 -45.55
N GLN A 859 -48.28 67.46 -45.23
CA GLN A 859 -48.41 66.28 -46.09
C GLN A 859 -49.81 65.67 -45.97
N ILE A 860 -50.46 65.73 -44.79
CA ILE A 860 -51.85 65.27 -44.58
C ILE A 860 -52.82 66.07 -45.45
N ASP A 861 -52.64 67.39 -45.54
CA ASP A 861 -53.41 68.24 -46.46
C ASP A 861 -53.22 67.86 -47.94
N THR A 862 -52.06 67.30 -48.30
CA THR A 862 -51.76 66.85 -49.67
C THR A 862 -52.52 65.57 -50.04
N PHE A 863 -53.04 64.82 -49.05
CA PHE A 863 -53.90 63.65 -49.26
C PHE A 863 -55.37 63.99 -49.53
N ASN A 864 -55.77 65.26 -49.69
CA ASN A 864 -57.18 65.65 -49.82
C ASN A 864 -57.93 64.93 -50.98
N THR A 865 -57.25 64.53 -52.05
CA THR A 865 -57.86 63.71 -53.14
C THR A 865 -57.87 62.20 -52.86
N ASN A 866 -57.13 61.74 -51.85
CA ASN A 866 -56.85 60.34 -51.53
C ASN A 866 -57.12 60.02 -50.03
N VAL A 867 -57.82 60.89 -49.27
CA VAL A 867 -58.09 60.67 -47.83
C VAL A 867 -58.97 59.45 -47.60
N ALA A 868 -59.84 59.13 -48.57
CA ALA A 868 -60.62 57.90 -48.63
C ALA A 868 -59.77 56.64 -48.89
N GLY A 869 -58.49 56.82 -49.20
CA GLY A 869 -57.49 55.74 -49.28
C GLY A 869 -56.94 55.34 -47.91
N PHE A 870 -57.19 56.11 -46.84
CA PHE A 870 -56.84 55.71 -45.48
C PHE A 870 -57.81 54.66 -44.95
N THR A 871 -57.27 53.70 -44.23
CA THR A 871 -58.00 52.64 -43.55
C THR A 871 -58.20 52.98 -42.07
N ALA A 872 -59.17 52.33 -41.42
CA ALA A 872 -59.35 52.47 -39.96
C ALA A 872 -58.06 52.15 -39.18
N GLN A 873 -57.23 51.22 -39.65
CA GLN A 873 -55.94 50.92 -39.03
C GLN A 873 -54.92 52.06 -39.19
N GLN A 874 -54.98 52.83 -40.27
CA GLN A 874 -54.13 54.02 -40.45
C GLN A 874 -54.64 55.21 -39.64
N PHE A 875 -55.97 55.37 -39.49
CA PHE A 875 -56.55 56.35 -38.55
C PHE A 875 -56.13 56.09 -37.10
N ALA A 876 -56.06 54.82 -36.70
CA ALA A 876 -55.53 54.43 -35.38
C ALA A 876 -54.08 54.86 -35.15
N ALA A 877 -53.32 55.05 -36.24
CA ALA A 877 -51.93 55.46 -36.20
C ALA A 877 -51.71 56.98 -36.26
N PHE A 878 -52.75 57.78 -36.45
CA PHE A 878 -52.61 59.23 -36.35
C PHE A 878 -52.24 59.65 -34.92
N THR A 879 -51.35 60.63 -34.85
CA THR A 879 -50.92 61.29 -33.62
C THR A 879 -51.92 62.36 -33.20
N ALA A 880 -51.87 62.82 -31.94
CA ALA A 880 -52.76 63.86 -31.46
C ALA A 880 -52.73 65.16 -32.30
N PRO A 881 -51.57 65.66 -32.80
CA PRO A 881 -51.56 66.79 -33.74
C PRO A 881 -52.18 66.48 -35.10
N GLN A 882 -52.05 65.23 -35.59
CA GLN A 882 -52.64 64.80 -36.86
C GLN A 882 -54.16 64.61 -36.74
N VAL A 883 -54.65 64.09 -35.60
CA VAL A 883 -56.09 64.04 -35.26
C VAL A 883 -56.64 65.44 -34.97
N GLY A 884 -55.85 66.32 -34.35
CA GLY A 884 -56.22 67.72 -34.14
C GLY A 884 -56.17 68.56 -35.42
N ALA A 885 -55.48 68.09 -36.47
CA ALA A 885 -55.56 68.65 -37.80
C ALA A 885 -56.85 68.23 -38.53
N LEU A 886 -57.57 67.22 -38.04
CA LEU A 886 -58.94 66.93 -38.46
C LEU A 886 -59.86 68.03 -37.92
N MET A 887 -60.57 68.69 -38.83
CA MET A 887 -61.52 69.75 -38.52
C MET A 887 -62.92 69.19 -38.26
N ALA A 888 -63.82 70.02 -37.73
CA ALA A 888 -65.22 69.63 -37.53
C ALA A 888 -65.90 69.19 -38.84
N ASP A 889 -65.45 69.72 -39.98
CA ASP A 889 -65.93 69.38 -41.32
C ASP A 889 -65.46 67.99 -41.80
N ASP A 890 -64.46 67.40 -41.14
CA ASP A 890 -63.97 66.04 -41.42
C ASP A 890 -64.76 64.97 -40.65
N LEU A 891 -65.43 65.33 -39.53
CA LEU A 891 -66.21 64.39 -38.71
C LEU A 891 -67.32 63.63 -39.47
N PRO A 892 -68.03 64.23 -40.46
CA PRO A 892 -68.99 63.49 -41.30
C PRO A 892 -68.34 62.47 -42.24
N LEU A 893 -67.04 62.62 -42.55
CA LEU A 893 -66.27 61.70 -43.39
C LEU A 893 -65.63 60.57 -42.55
N ILE A 894 -65.69 60.68 -41.22
CA ILE A 894 -65.19 59.69 -40.26
C ILE A 894 -66.37 58.83 -39.77
N THR A 895 -66.29 57.54 -40.03
CA THR A 895 -67.26 56.55 -39.56
C THR A 895 -67.11 56.28 -38.06
N PRO A 896 -68.15 55.77 -37.35
CA PRO A 896 -68.02 55.33 -35.96
C PRO A 896 -66.90 54.29 -35.77
N ALA A 897 -66.62 53.48 -36.79
CA ALA A 897 -65.51 52.53 -36.78
C ALA A 897 -64.13 53.22 -36.84
N GLU A 898 -63.98 54.29 -37.61
CA GLU A 898 -62.75 55.09 -37.66
C GLU A 898 -62.57 55.94 -36.40
N LEU A 899 -63.64 56.48 -35.83
CA LEU A 899 -63.63 57.20 -34.55
C LEU A 899 -63.26 56.26 -33.39
N ALA A 900 -63.85 55.07 -33.34
CA ALA A 900 -63.48 54.02 -32.38
C ALA A 900 -62.04 53.52 -32.62
N ALA A 901 -61.53 53.63 -33.85
CA ALA A 901 -60.15 53.29 -34.16
C ALA A 901 -59.14 54.36 -33.71
N ILE A 902 -59.55 55.62 -33.50
CA ILE A 902 -58.65 56.66 -32.98
C ILE A 902 -58.06 56.20 -31.66
N SER A 903 -56.73 56.13 -31.61
CA SER A 903 -56.07 55.63 -30.42
C SER A 903 -56.40 56.50 -29.20
N PRO A 904 -56.55 55.90 -28.00
CA PRO A 904 -56.79 56.66 -26.76
C PRO A 904 -55.81 57.82 -26.52
N LYS A 905 -54.56 57.66 -26.99
CA LYS A 905 -53.53 58.71 -26.89
C LYS A 905 -53.82 59.89 -27.82
N ALA A 906 -54.31 59.61 -29.03
CA ALA A 906 -54.66 60.63 -30.00
C ALA A 906 -55.94 61.40 -29.64
N MET A 907 -56.80 60.83 -28.78
CA MET A 907 -57.96 61.52 -28.19
C MET A 907 -57.58 62.79 -27.41
N SER A 908 -56.34 62.91 -26.93
CA SER A 908 -55.84 64.16 -26.32
C SER A 908 -55.79 65.34 -27.30
N GLY A 909 -55.79 65.07 -28.61
CA GLY A 909 -55.93 66.07 -29.66
C GLY A 909 -57.37 66.56 -29.82
N MET A 910 -58.36 65.84 -29.27
CA MET A 910 -59.76 66.30 -29.26
C MET A 910 -59.93 67.41 -28.24
N THR A 911 -60.41 68.55 -28.72
CA THR A 911 -60.74 69.68 -27.86
C THR A 911 -62.05 69.42 -27.11
N GLY A 912 -62.29 70.15 -26.02
CA GLY A 912 -63.55 70.04 -25.26
C GLY A 912 -64.80 70.33 -26.12
N THR A 913 -64.67 71.14 -27.17
CA THR A 913 -65.74 71.39 -28.15
C THR A 913 -66.02 70.16 -29.01
N VAL A 914 -65.00 69.36 -29.35
CA VAL A 914 -65.19 68.09 -30.08
C VAL A 914 -65.80 67.04 -29.15
N ILE A 915 -65.42 66.97 -27.86
CA ILE A 915 -65.99 66.00 -26.88
C ILE A 915 -67.46 66.30 -26.58
N GLN A 916 -67.83 67.56 -26.38
CA GLN A 916 -69.23 67.95 -26.14
C GLN A 916 -70.11 67.82 -27.39
N ALA A 917 -69.51 67.84 -28.59
CA ALA A 917 -70.22 67.65 -29.85
C ALA A 917 -70.46 66.17 -30.21
N LEU A 918 -69.93 65.23 -29.42
CA LEU A 918 -70.21 63.81 -29.60
C LEU A 918 -71.69 63.53 -29.33
N ASP A 919 -72.34 62.89 -30.30
CA ASP A 919 -73.70 62.39 -30.12
C ASP A 919 -73.73 61.08 -29.31
N ALA A 920 -74.94 60.58 -29.03
CA ALA A 920 -75.11 59.35 -28.27
C ALA A 920 -74.46 58.13 -28.94
N ASN A 921 -74.52 57.99 -30.27
CA ASN A 921 -73.90 56.87 -30.97
C ASN A 921 -72.38 56.96 -30.95
N GLN A 922 -71.83 58.17 -30.93
CA GLN A 922 -70.40 58.42 -30.82
C GLN A 922 -69.89 58.24 -29.39
N ILE A 923 -70.68 58.59 -28.36
CA ILE A 923 -70.38 58.30 -26.94
C ILE A 923 -70.46 56.80 -26.67
N ASP A 924 -71.45 56.10 -27.23
CA ASP A 924 -71.55 54.63 -27.16
C ASP A 924 -70.40 53.96 -27.91
N ALA A 925 -69.90 54.59 -28.99
CA ALA A 925 -68.72 54.13 -29.71
C ALA A 925 -67.40 54.45 -28.99
N LEU A 926 -67.39 55.31 -27.95
CA LEU A 926 -66.20 55.54 -27.15
C LEU A 926 -65.88 54.29 -26.36
N THR A 927 -64.76 53.70 -26.71
CA THR A 927 -64.27 52.52 -26.02
C THR A 927 -63.84 52.87 -24.60
N PRO A 928 -63.91 51.90 -23.67
CA PRO A 928 -63.39 52.09 -22.31
C PRO A 928 -61.93 52.60 -22.29
N ALA A 929 -61.11 52.18 -23.25
CA ALA A 929 -59.74 52.66 -23.38
C ALA A 929 -59.66 54.14 -23.76
N GLN A 930 -60.55 54.63 -24.62
CA GLN A 930 -60.63 56.04 -24.97
C GLN A 930 -61.13 56.88 -23.79
N ILE A 931 -62.12 56.40 -23.03
CA ILE A 931 -62.58 57.03 -21.77
C ILE A 931 -61.44 57.15 -20.76
N ALA A 932 -60.69 56.07 -20.55
CA ALA A 932 -59.52 56.07 -19.66
C ALA A 932 -58.38 56.99 -20.17
N GLY A 933 -58.32 57.22 -21.48
CA GLY A 933 -57.31 58.07 -22.14
C GLY A 933 -57.60 59.57 -22.06
N LEU A 934 -58.81 59.97 -21.67
CA LEU A 934 -59.15 61.37 -21.46
C LEU A 934 -58.42 61.91 -20.24
N SER A 935 -57.85 63.11 -20.36
CA SER A 935 -57.28 63.82 -19.22
C SER A 935 -58.35 64.12 -18.16
N GLY A 936 -57.94 64.43 -16.92
CA GLY A 936 -58.88 64.85 -15.89
C GLY A 936 -59.76 66.04 -16.32
N THR A 937 -59.21 67.00 -17.09
CA THR A 937 -59.96 68.15 -17.60
C THR A 937 -60.93 67.79 -18.73
N GLN A 938 -60.54 66.85 -19.60
CA GLN A 938 -61.43 66.30 -20.62
C GLN A 938 -62.55 65.47 -19.97
N PHE A 939 -62.24 64.68 -18.95
CA PHE A 939 -63.23 63.86 -18.22
C PHE A 939 -64.23 64.72 -17.44
N THR A 940 -63.77 65.80 -16.79
CA THR A 940 -64.68 66.76 -16.14
C THR A 940 -65.54 67.56 -17.13
N SER A 941 -65.27 67.46 -18.43
CA SER A 941 -66.16 68.03 -19.46
C SER A 941 -67.41 67.16 -19.68
N PHE A 942 -67.45 65.93 -19.15
CA PHE A 942 -68.68 65.15 -19.05
C PHE A 942 -69.60 65.72 -17.96
N THR A 943 -70.88 65.80 -18.29
CA THR A 943 -71.96 66.13 -17.35
C THR A 943 -72.33 64.92 -16.49
N THR A 944 -73.00 65.12 -15.34
CA THR A 944 -73.49 63.98 -14.53
C THR A 944 -74.45 63.08 -15.31
N THR A 945 -75.23 63.64 -16.25
CA THR A 945 -76.09 62.85 -17.16
C THR A 945 -75.29 61.99 -18.15
N GLN A 946 -74.17 62.49 -18.66
CA GLN A 946 -73.26 61.68 -19.48
C GLN A 946 -72.56 60.60 -18.65
N LEU A 947 -72.19 60.89 -17.40
CA LEU A 947 -71.62 59.90 -16.48
C LEU A 947 -72.63 58.83 -16.05
N ASP A 948 -73.90 59.20 -15.84
CA ASP A 948 -74.98 58.25 -15.56
C ASP A 948 -75.29 57.35 -16.77
N SER A 949 -75.02 57.82 -17.99
CA SER A 949 -75.17 57.03 -19.21
C SER A 949 -74.02 56.06 -19.47
N PHE A 950 -72.97 56.08 -18.65
CA PHE A 950 -71.87 55.14 -18.81
C PHE A 950 -72.32 53.73 -18.47
N ASP A 951 -71.98 52.79 -19.35
CA ASP A 951 -72.17 51.38 -19.07
C ASP A 951 -71.15 50.87 -18.03
N ASP A 952 -71.35 49.64 -17.56
CA ASP A 952 -70.46 48.98 -16.61
C ASP A 952 -68.98 48.99 -17.07
N ASN A 953 -68.72 48.92 -18.37
CA ASN A 953 -67.36 48.86 -18.93
C ASN A 953 -66.71 50.25 -18.94
N GLN A 954 -67.49 51.29 -19.24
CA GLN A 954 -67.06 52.68 -19.20
C GLN A 954 -66.83 53.14 -17.76
N ILE A 955 -67.69 52.76 -16.80
CA ILE A 955 -67.49 53.00 -15.37
C ILE A 955 -66.23 52.27 -14.85
N ALA A 956 -66.05 51.00 -15.22
CA ALA A 956 -64.86 50.23 -14.84
C ALA A 956 -63.55 50.82 -15.40
N ALA A 957 -63.63 51.57 -16.51
CA ALA A 957 -62.50 52.23 -17.14
C ALA A 957 -62.15 53.61 -16.56
N ILE A 958 -62.98 54.15 -15.66
CA ILE A 958 -62.62 55.38 -14.95
C ILE A 958 -61.31 55.14 -14.19
N THR A 959 -60.38 56.07 -14.33
CA THR A 959 -59.04 55.98 -13.74
C THR A 959 -58.95 56.67 -12.39
N ALA A 960 -57.91 56.34 -11.62
CA ALA A 960 -57.61 57.02 -10.36
C ALA A 960 -57.47 58.55 -10.53
N ALA A 961 -56.77 59.00 -11.58
CA ALA A 961 -56.59 60.43 -11.84
C ALA A 961 -57.91 61.15 -12.13
N GLN A 962 -58.84 60.46 -12.80
CA GLN A 962 -60.19 60.97 -13.05
C GLN A 962 -61.00 61.01 -11.75
N LEU A 963 -60.91 60.00 -10.87
CA LEU A 963 -61.57 60.03 -9.55
C LEU A 963 -60.96 61.01 -8.55
N THR A 964 -59.65 61.26 -8.62
CA THR A 964 -58.99 62.31 -7.84
C THR A 964 -59.42 63.70 -8.31
N ALA A 965 -59.58 63.89 -9.63
CA ALA A 965 -60.07 65.14 -10.19
C ALA A 965 -61.59 65.31 -10.02
N ALA A 966 -62.32 64.20 -9.87
CA ALA A 966 -63.76 64.21 -9.64
C ALA A 966 -64.08 64.88 -8.30
N SER A 967 -65.12 65.70 -8.32
CA SER A 967 -65.65 66.32 -7.10
C SER A 967 -66.28 65.28 -6.17
N THR A 968 -66.40 65.60 -4.87
CA THR A 968 -67.16 64.78 -3.91
C THR A 968 -68.62 64.59 -4.33
N THR A 969 -69.17 65.49 -5.15
CA THR A 969 -70.51 65.35 -5.78
C THR A 969 -70.53 64.30 -6.88
N GLN A 970 -69.53 64.29 -7.77
CA GLN A 970 -69.43 63.28 -8.84
C GLN A 970 -69.15 61.88 -8.30
N THR A 971 -68.38 61.75 -7.21
CA THR A 971 -68.12 60.45 -6.57
C THR A 971 -69.24 60.03 -5.62
N GLY A 972 -69.93 60.99 -4.99
CA GLY A 972 -71.06 60.74 -4.10
C GLY A 972 -72.37 60.42 -4.83
N SER A 973 -72.49 60.79 -6.12
CA SER A 973 -73.63 60.38 -6.96
C SER A 973 -73.56 58.92 -7.41
N LEU A 974 -72.43 58.24 -7.16
CA LEU A 974 -72.26 56.82 -7.49
C LEU A 974 -72.98 55.94 -6.47
N ASP A 975 -73.74 54.98 -6.96
CA ASP A 975 -74.40 53.99 -6.10
C ASP A 975 -73.46 52.84 -5.71
N ALA A 976 -73.91 51.97 -4.80
CA ALA A 976 -73.13 50.82 -4.34
C ALA A 976 -72.76 49.84 -5.47
N ALA A 977 -73.60 49.73 -6.52
CA ALA A 977 -73.33 48.86 -7.67
C ALA A 977 -72.22 49.46 -8.54
N GLN A 978 -72.26 50.77 -8.82
CA GLN A 978 -71.22 51.48 -9.55
C GLN A 978 -69.90 51.49 -8.77
N ILE A 979 -69.92 51.72 -7.45
CA ILE A 979 -68.72 51.65 -6.59
C ILE A 979 -68.09 50.24 -6.64
N ALA A 980 -68.90 49.19 -6.63
CA ALA A 980 -68.39 47.82 -6.78
C ALA A 980 -67.77 47.55 -8.17
N LYS A 981 -68.15 48.30 -9.20
CA LYS A 981 -67.60 48.20 -10.57
C LYS A 981 -66.36 49.06 -10.79
N ILE A 982 -66.12 50.08 -9.96
CA ILE A 982 -64.87 50.85 -10.02
C ILE A 982 -63.71 49.90 -9.76
N SER A 983 -62.74 49.88 -10.67
CA SER A 983 -61.56 49.04 -10.49
C SER A 983 -60.81 49.40 -9.20
N ALA A 984 -60.23 48.40 -8.53
CA ALA A 984 -59.42 48.63 -7.33
C ALA A 984 -58.27 49.63 -7.57
N LYS A 985 -57.71 49.67 -8.78
CA LYS A 985 -56.70 50.66 -9.17
C LYS A 985 -57.23 52.09 -9.16
N ALA A 986 -58.49 52.28 -9.54
CA ALA A 986 -59.14 53.58 -9.55
C ALA A 986 -59.58 54.03 -8.16
N ILE A 987 -60.05 53.10 -7.31
CA ILE A 987 -60.36 53.34 -5.89
C ILE A 987 -59.18 53.98 -5.14
N ALA A 988 -57.94 53.60 -5.47
CA ALA A 988 -56.75 54.23 -4.89
C ALA A 988 -56.62 55.74 -5.16
N GLY A 989 -57.32 56.29 -6.17
CA GLY A 989 -57.41 57.72 -6.46
C GLY A 989 -58.38 58.49 -5.57
N LEU A 990 -59.15 57.81 -4.73
CA LEU A 990 -60.02 58.45 -3.75
C LEU A 990 -59.20 59.10 -2.64
N THR A 991 -59.67 60.21 -2.14
CA THR A 991 -59.12 60.88 -0.96
C THR A 991 -59.79 60.34 0.31
N SER A 992 -59.12 60.47 1.46
CA SER A 992 -59.74 60.14 2.75
C SER A 992 -61.00 60.96 3.01
N ALA A 993 -61.11 62.19 2.46
CA ALA A 993 -62.32 63.01 2.51
C ALA A 993 -63.47 62.46 1.64
N GLN A 994 -63.16 61.85 0.50
CA GLN A 994 -64.17 61.17 -0.32
C GLN A 994 -64.68 59.89 0.38
N ILE A 995 -63.79 59.11 1.01
CA ILE A 995 -64.14 57.89 1.75
C ILE A 995 -64.91 58.20 3.03
N ALA A 996 -64.49 59.19 3.82
CA ALA A 996 -65.19 59.59 5.03
C ALA A 996 -66.59 60.19 4.77
N ASN A 997 -66.88 60.59 3.53
CA ASN A 997 -68.21 61.06 3.11
C ASN A 997 -69.11 59.91 2.62
N TRP A 998 -68.62 58.68 2.63
CA TRP A 998 -69.42 57.50 2.36
C TRP A 998 -70.15 57.02 3.61
N ASP A 999 -71.28 56.35 3.40
CA ASP A 999 -71.94 55.59 4.45
C ASP A 999 -71.37 54.16 4.59
N SER A 1000 -71.74 53.47 5.66
CA SER A 1000 -71.26 52.11 5.92
C SER A 1000 -71.69 51.09 4.87
N THR A 1001 -72.74 51.37 4.06
CA THR A 1001 -73.16 50.49 2.95
C THR A 1001 -72.26 50.68 1.74
N GLN A 1002 -71.88 51.91 1.43
CA GLN A 1002 -70.90 52.24 0.40
C GLN A 1002 -69.51 51.70 0.78
N THR A 1003 -69.10 51.82 2.05
CA THR A 1003 -67.83 51.24 2.54
C THR A 1003 -67.87 49.71 2.55
N ALA A 1004 -68.97 49.07 2.98
CA ALA A 1004 -69.13 47.62 2.95
C ALA A 1004 -69.23 47.05 1.53
N ALA A 1005 -69.66 47.86 0.54
CA ALA A 1005 -69.66 47.50 -0.88
C ALA A 1005 -68.24 47.37 -1.45
N LEU A 1006 -67.21 47.88 -0.75
CA LEU A 1006 -65.82 47.63 -1.12
C LEU A 1006 -65.51 46.14 -1.04
N THR A 1007 -65.11 45.61 -2.18
CA THR A 1007 -64.58 44.25 -2.29
C THR A 1007 -63.22 44.15 -1.58
N GLN A 1008 -62.84 42.93 -1.20
CA GLN A 1008 -61.52 42.67 -0.60
C GLN A 1008 -60.37 43.16 -1.48
N THR A 1009 -60.51 43.09 -2.81
CA THR A 1009 -59.50 43.60 -3.75
C THR A 1009 -59.39 45.12 -3.71
N GLN A 1010 -60.51 45.84 -3.55
CA GLN A 1010 -60.50 47.29 -3.42
C GLN A 1010 -59.94 47.71 -2.05
N LEU A 1011 -60.35 47.06 -0.96
CA LEU A 1011 -59.80 47.32 0.39
C LEU A 1011 -58.28 47.09 0.47
N ALA A 1012 -57.78 46.04 -0.20
CA ALA A 1012 -56.35 45.75 -0.27
C ALA A 1012 -55.53 46.84 -0.99
N THR A 1013 -56.17 47.69 -1.81
CA THR A 1013 -55.50 48.79 -2.53
C THR A 1013 -55.49 50.11 -1.77
N LEU A 1014 -56.26 50.22 -0.68
CA LEU A 1014 -56.26 51.43 0.12
C LEU A 1014 -54.89 51.64 0.78
N THR A 1015 -54.48 52.89 0.84
CA THR A 1015 -53.28 53.37 1.53
C THR A 1015 -53.55 53.57 3.01
N SER A 1016 -52.51 53.73 3.82
CA SER A 1016 -52.64 54.07 5.24
C SER A 1016 -53.47 55.33 5.48
N ASP A 1017 -53.33 56.33 4.61
CA ASP A 1017 -54.04 57.61 4.73
C ASP A 1017 -55.54 57.43 4.40
N GLN A 1018 -55.86 56.61 3.41
CA GLN A 1018 -57.25 56.28 3.07
C GLN A 1018 -57.90 55.41 4.15
N VAL A 1019 -57.18 54.41 4.66
CA VAL A 1019 -57.66 53.54 5.75
C VAL A 1019 -57.82 54.31 7.06
N SER A 1020 -57.09 55.42 7.27
CA SER A 1020 -57.33 56.30 8.42
C SER A 1020 -58.70 57.02 8.38
N GLY A 1021 -59.33 57.06 7.21
CA GLY A 1021 -60.71 57.52 7.05
C GLY A 1021 -61.76 56.49 7.48
N LEU A 1022 -61.35 55.24 7.80
CA LEU A 1022 -62.24 54.22 8.35
C LEU A 1022 -62.33 54.36 9.88
N ASP A 1023 -63.54 54.47 10.40
CA ASP A 1023 -63.81 54.53 11.83
C ASP A 1023 -64.07 53.15 12.44
N ALA A 1024 -64.39 53.10 13.75
CA ALA A 1024 -64.66 51.84 14.43
C ALA A 1024 -65.94 51.12 13.92
N ALA A 1025 -66.94 51.87 13.44
CA ALA A 1025 -68.16 51.29 12.89
C ALA A 1025 -67.92 50.73 11.48
N ASP A 1026 -67.06 51.37 10.70
CA ASP A 1026 -66.58 50.82 9.42
C ASP A 1026 -65.88 49.48 9.66
N ILE A 1027 -64.94 49.41 10.60
CA ILE A 1027 -64.16 48.18 10.89
C ILE A 1027 -65.02 47.06 11.49
N ASP A 1028 -65.97 47.38 12.38
CA ASP A 1028 -66.95 46.41 12.91
C ASP A 1028 -67.87 45.87 11.80
N GLY A 1029 -68.22 46.72 10.83
CA GLY A 1029 -69.00 46.34 9.65
C GLY A 1029 -68.27 45.47 8.63
N LEU A 1030 -66.93 45.39 8.70
CA LEU A 1030 -66.13 44.56 7.81
C LEU A 1030 -66.08 43.09 8.28
N SER A 1031 -66.30 42.18 7.34
CA SER A 1031 -66.07 40.75 7.60
C SER A 1031 -64.59 40.46 7.92
N PRO A 1032 -64.27 39.35 8.63
CA PRO A 1032 -62.88 38.96 8.90
C PRO A 1032 -62.01 38.86 7.64
N ALA A 1033 -62.59 38.43 6.51
CA ALA A 1033 -61.88 38.38 5.22
C ALA A 1033 -61.60 39.79 4.67
N GLN A 1034 -62.52 40.74 4.83
CA GLN A 1034 -62.30 42.14 4.46
C GLN A 1034 -61.25 42.82 5.35
N VAL A 1035 -61.30 42.62 6.67
CA VAL A 1035 -60.26 43.11 7.59
C VAL A 1035 -58.89 42.50 7.25
N GLY A 1036 -58.84 41.19 7.01
CA GLY A 1036 -57.63 40.48 6.59
C GLY A 1036 -57.10 40.94 5.22
N SER A 1037 -57.96 41.49 4.36
CA SER A 1037 -57.56 42.04 3.06
C SER A 1037 -56.87 43.40 3.15
N ILE A 1038 -56.99 44.12 4.27
CA ILE A 1038 -56.27 45.38 4.49
C ILE A 1038 -54.76 45.12 4.36
N SER A 1039 -54.12 45.89 3.50
CA SER A 1039 -52.74 45.60 3.13
C SER A 1039 -51.75 45.83 4.27
N ARG A 1040 -50.56 45.23 4.17
CA ARG A 1040 -49.51 45.32 5.19
C ARG A 1040 -49.12 46.75 5.48
N LYS A 1041 -49.13 47.57 4.42
CA LYS A 1041 -48.74 48.97 4.48
C LYS A 1041 -49.86 49.84 5.02
N ALA A 1042 -51.11 49.44 4.84
CA ALA A 1042 -52.27 50.23 5.22
C ALA A 1042 -52.73 49.96 6.64
N ILE A 1043 -52.50 48.76 7.17
CA ILE A 1043 -52.96 48.38 8.52
C ILE A 1043 -52.35 49.25 9.63
N SER A 1044 -51.17 49.84 9.41
CA SER A 1044 -50.55 50.82 10.33
C SER A 1044 -51.29 52.16 10.39
N GLY A 1045 -52.12 52.47 9.38
CA GLY A 1045 -52.98 53.65 9.35
C GLY A 1045 -54.27 53.51 10.16
N LEU A 1046 -54.62 52.29 10.60
CA LEU A 1046 -55.72 52.08 11.52
C LEU A 1046 -55.42 52.74 12.86
N THR A 1047 -56.39 53.49 13.36
CA THR A 1047 -56.30 54.14 14.67
C THR A 1047 -56.30 53.10 15.80
N GLY A 1048 -55.80 53.47 16.98
CA GLY A 1048 -55.85 52.59 18.15
C GLY A 1048 -57.29 52.18 18.53
N ALA A 1049 -58.28 53.04 18.27
CA ALA A 1049 -59.70 52.72 18.47
C ALA A 1049 -60.20 51.65 17.49
N ALA A 1050 -59.82 51.77 16.20
CA ALA A 1050 -60.13 50.76 15.19
C ALA A 1050 -59.48 49.40 15.51
N ILE A 1051 -58.19 49.39 15.89
CA ILE A 1051 -57.49 48.15 16.29
C ILE A 1051 -58.10 47.55 17.58
N GLY A 1052 -58.44 48.38 18.55
CA GLY A 1052 -59.04 47.94 19.81
C GLY A 1052 -60.45 47.33 19.65
N SER A 1053 -61.15 47.66 18.55
CA SER A 1053 -62.48 47.11 18.22
C SER A 1053 -62.44 45.71 17.61
N LEU A 1054 -61.25 45.20 17.24
CA LEU A 1054 -61.12 43.88 16.61
C LEU A 1054 -61.54 42.76 17.54
N ASP A 1055 -62.39 41.88 17.03
CA ASP A 1055 -62.80 40.65 17.71
C ASP A 1055 -61.78 39.50 17.51
N GLN A 1056 -62.05 38.36 18.12
CA GLN A 1056 -61.19 37.18 18.03
C GLN A 1056 -61.03 36.65 16.60
N LEU A 1057 -62.12 36.60 15.81
CA LEU A 1057 -62.11 36.06 14.45
C LEU A 1057 -61.39 37.00 13.48
N GLN A 1058 -61.55 38.31 13.67
CA GLN A 1058 -60.84 39.33 12.90
C GLN A 1058 -59.34 39.31 13.24
N ILE A 1059 -58.95 39.21 14.53
CA ILE A 1059 -57.53 39.09 14.92
C ILE A 1059 -56.89 37.80 14.37
N GLN A 1060 -57.58 36.66 14.46
CA GLN A 1060 -57.08 35.40 13.93
C GLN A 1060 -57.10 35.35 12.39
N GLY A 1061 -57.95 36.18 11.75
CA GLY A 1061 -57.96 36.38 10.30
C GLY A 1061 -56.78 37.20 9.77
N LEU A 1062 -56.01 37.85 10.63
CA LEU A 1062 -54.80 38.58 10.22
C LEU A 1062 -53.68 37.61 9.86
N ALA A 1063 -53.11 37.76 8.67
CA ALA A 1063 -51.89 37.04 8.32
C ALA A 1063 -50.70 37.52 9.18
N ASP A 1064 -49.75 36.61 9.41
CA ASP A 1064 -48.54 36.83 10.22
C ASP A 1064 -47.77 38.12 9.84
N ASP A 1065 -47.69 38.43 8.54
CA ASP A 1065 -46.99 39.62 8.06
C ASP A 1065 -47.72 40.94 8.38
N ARG A 1066 -49.05 40.90 8.58
CA ARG A 1066 -49.88 42.01 9.08
C ARG A 1066 -49.68 42.19 10.57
N VAL A 1067 -49.64 41.10 11.32
CA VAL A 1067 -49.33 41.11 12.76
C VAL A 1067 -47.95 41.74 13.00
N ALA A 1068 -46.95 41.34 12.22
CA ALA A 1068 -45.61 41.93 12.25
C ALA A 1068 -45.55 43.40 11.80
N ALA A 1069 -46.57 43.89 11.07
CA ALA A 1069 -46.66 45.28 10.60
C ALA A 1069 -47.42 46.20 11.55
N LEU A 1070 -48.10 45.66 12.55
CA LEU A 1070 -48.69 46.47 13.61
C LEU A 1070 -47.60 47.27 14.33
N THR A 1071 -47.84 48.55 14.52
CA THR A 1071 -46.90 49.42 15.24
C THR A 1071 -46.89 49.06 16.73
N THR A 1072 -45.82 49.41 17.46
CA THR A 1072 -45.76 49.20 18.91
C THR A 1072 -46.87 49.94 19.65
N THR A 1073 -47.36 51.07 19.13
CA THR A 1073 -48.54 51.78 19.65
C THR A 1073 -49.82 50.98 19.45
N GLN A 1074 -50.01 50.35 18.29
CA GLN A 1074 -51.15 49.47 18.05
C GLN A 1074 -51.07 48.21 18.91
N ILE A 1075 -49.89 47.61 19.08
CA ILE A 1075 -49.68 46.43 19.96
C ILE A 1075 -49.96 46.76 21.43
N THR A 1076 -49.49 47.90 21.93
CA THR A 1076 -49.77 48.33 23.31
C THR A 1076 -51.21 48.78 23.53
N SER A 1077 -51.97 49.06 22.46
CA SER A 1077 -53.41 49.30 22.51
C SER A 1077 -54.25 48.01 22.61
N LEU A 1078 -53.65 46.84 22.32
CA LEU A 1078 -54.31 45.55 22.50
C LEU A 1078 -54.34 45.16 23.98
N THR A 1079 -55.48 44.63 24.42
CA THR A 1079 -55.63 44.08 25.76
C THR A 1079 -54.86 42.76 25.92
N ALA A 1080 -54.53 42.36 27.16
CA ALA A 1080 -53.88 41.06 27.43
C ALA A 1080 -54.69 39.88 26.86
N THR A 1081 -56.02 39.95 26.91
CA THR A 1081 -56.91 38.96 26.29
C THR A 1081 -56.75 38.89 24.78
N GLN A 1082 -56.68 40.05 24.10
CA GLN A 1082 -56.43 40.10 22.66
C GLN A 1082 -55.02 39.60 22.28
N ILE A 1083 -54.00 39.84 23.13
CA ILE A 1083 -52.69 39.21 22.96
C ILE A 1083 -52.79 37.67 23.05
N GLY A 1084 -53.62 37.16 23.95
CA GLY A 1084 -53.91 35.72 24.05
C GLY A 1084 -54.66 35.14 22.84
N TYR A 1085 -55.34 35.95 22.02
CA TYR A 1085 -56.08 35.47 20.84
C TYR A 1085 -55.20 35.13 19.64
N PHE A 1086 -53.96 35.64 19.59
CA PHE A 1086 -53.04 35.29 18.52
C PHE A 1086 -52.73 33.79 18.54
N THR A 1087 -52.65 33.19 17.37
CA THR A 1087 -52.16 31.81 17.26
C THR A 1087 -50.65 31.75 17.53
N PRO A 1088 -50.08 30.57 17.85
CA PRO A 1088 -48.63 30.43 17.98
C PRO A 1088 -47.84 30.92 16.75
N ALA A 1089 -48.34 30.69 15.53
CA ALA A 1089 -47.72 31.18 14.30
C ALA A 1089 -47.69 32.72 14.24
N GLN A 1090 -48.83 33.37 14.54
CA GLN A 1090 -48.91 34.83 14.59
C GLN A 1090 -48.03 35.41 15.73
N ALA A 1091 -47.95 34.73 16.87
CA ALA A 1091 -47.06 35.13 17.95
C ALA A 1091 -45.59 35.05 17.52
N GLY A 1092 -45.21 34.01 16.76
CA GLY A 1092 -43.88 33.88 16.17
C GLY A 1092 -43.53 34.99 15.17
N ALA A 1093 -44.55 35.63 14.59
CA ALA A 1093 -44.39 36.78 13.71
C ALA A 1093 -44.14 38.10 14.45
N PHE A 1094 -44.33 38.17 15.77
CA PHE A 1094 -43.99 39.36 16.52
C PHE A 1094 -42.49 39.66 16.42
N THR A 1095 -42.20 40.91 16.10
CA THR A 1095 -40.85 41.42 16.03
C THR A 1095 -40.28 41.66 17.43
N ALA A 1096 -38.96 41.68 17.53
CA ALA A 1096 -38.23 42.01 18.76
C ALA A 1096 -38.71 43.32 19.41
N SER A 1097 -38.97 44.37 18.62
CA SER A 1097 -39.47 45.65 19.14
C SER A 1097 -40.91 45.56 19.65
N GLN A 1098 -41.77 44.76 19.03
CA GLN A 1098 -43.13 44.55 19.51
C GLN A 1098 -43.12 43.79 20.84
N ILE A 1099 -42.40 42.67 20.94
CA ILE A 1099 -42.25 41.89 22.18
C ILE A 1099 -41.59 42.72 23.30
N GLY A 1100 -40.50 43.44 23.01
CA GLY A 1100 -39.86 44.31 23.98
C GLY A 1100 -40.73 45.49 24.44
N SER A 1101 -41.73 45.90 23.64
CA SER A 1101 -42.68 46.97 24.01
C SER A 1101 -43.87 46.48 24.84
N MET A 1102 -44.10 45.17 24.90
CA MET A 1102 -45.21 44.60 25.67
C MET A 1102 -44.99 44.80 27.17
N ASN A 1103 -46.05 45.13 27.89
CA ASN A 1103 -46.01 45.12 29.34
C ASN A 1103 -46.03 43.68 29.88
N THR A 1104 -45.75 43.49 31.17
CA THR A 1104 -45.59 42.16 31.76
C THR A 1104 -46.91 41.36 31.78
N ALA A 1105 -48.07 42.02 31.87
CA ALA A 1105 -49.37 41.36 31.73
C ALA A 1105 -49.63 40.82 30.31
N GLN A 1106 -49.14 41.52 29.28
CA GLN A 1106 -49.20 41.05 27.90
C GLN A 1106 -48.22 39.89 27.66
N ILE A 1107 -47.03 39.90 28.25
CA ILE A 1107 -46.07 38.78 28.18
C ILE A 1107 -46.60 37.54 28.90
N GLN A 1108 -47.20 37.69 30.08
CA GLN A 1108 -47.82 36.58 30.81
C GLN A 1108 -49.03 35.98 30.10
N ALA A 1109 -49.72 36.78 29.27
CA ALA A 1109 -50.83 36.28 28.46
C ALA A 1109 -50.37 35.35 27.32
N LEU A 1110 -49.07 35.31 26.99
CA LEU A 1110 -48.53 34.37 26.02
C LEU A 1110 -48.54 32.95 26.60
N THR A 1111 -49.16 32.02 25.91
CA THR A 1111 -49.09 30.59 26.23
C THR A 1111 -47.69 30.03 25.92
N ALA A 1112 -47.33 28.92 26.57
CA ALA A 1112 -46.07 28.19 26.29
C ALA A 1112 -45.90 27.87 24.79
N GLY A 1113 -46.99 27.50 24.09
CA GLY A 1113 -46.97 27.26 22.65
C GLY A 1113 -46.63 28.52 21.82
N GLN A 1114 -47.13 29.68 22.22
CA GLN A 1114 -46.74 30.96 21.60
C GLN A 1114 -45.30 31.33 21.91
N VAL A 1115 -44.83 31.14 23.15
CA VAL A 1115 -43.45 31.42 23.57
C VAL A 1115 -42.44 30.57 22.80
N SER A 1116 -42.67 29.25 22.66
CA SER A 1116 -41.81 28.35 21.86
C SER A 1116 -41.77 28.72 20.37
N SER A 1117 -42.78 29.44 19.87
CA SER A 1117 -42.84 29.91 18.48
C SER A 1117 -42.16 31.26 18.27
N LEU A 1118 -41.79 31.98 19.34
CA LEU A 1118 -41.11 33.27 19.23
C LEU A 1118 -39.78 33.15 18.47
N SER A 1119 -39.47 34.14 17.65
CA SER A 1119 -38.17 34.15 16.98
C SER A 1119 -37.02 34.32 17.99
N LYS A 1120 -35.82 33.86 17.60
CA LYS A 1120 -34.60 34.07 18.37
C LYS A 1120 -34.38 35.54 18.78
N ALA A 1121 -34.65 36.46 17.86
CA ALA A 1121 -34.50 37.89 18.10
C ALA A 1121 -35.57 38.45 19.05
N ALA A 1122 -36.79 37.90 19.01
CA ALA A 1122 -37.86 38.24 19.94
C ALA A 1122 -37.51 37.80 21.37
N VAL A 1123 -37.02 36.57 21.55
CA VAL A 1123 -36.58 36.08 22.87
C VAL A 1123 -35.41 36.89 23.40
N ALA A 1124 -34.41 37.21 22.56
CA ALA A 1124 -33.29 38.05 22.98
C ALA A 1124 -33.71 39.47 23.39
N ALA A 1125 -34.82 39.98 22.87
CA ALA A 1125 -35.35 41.31 23.18
C ALA A 1125 -36.21 41.36 24.46
N LEU A 1126 -36.51 40.20 25.06
CA LEU A 1126 -37.16 40.16 26.37
C LEU A 1126 -36.29 40.87 27.40
N THR A 1127 -36.87 41.83 28.09
CA THR A 1127 -36.18 42.50 29.19
C THR A 1127 -36.05 41.56 30.39
N VAL A 1128 -35.07 41.84 31.26
CA VAL A 1128 -34.88 41.08 32.51
C VAL A 1128 -36.16 41.00 33.34
N THR A 1129 -36.92 42.10 33.44
CA THR A 1129 -38.20 42.13 34.15
C THR A 1129 -39.27 41.28 33.47
N GLN A 1130 -39.29 41.23 32.13
CA GLN A 1130 -40.21 40.34 31.42
C GLN A 1130 -39.84 38.88 31.61
N ILE A 1131 -38.56 38.50 31.61
CA ILE A 1131 -38.10 37.12 31.90
C ILE A 1131 -38.47 36.72 33.34
N GLN A 1132 -38.27 37.60 34.32
CA GLN A 1132 -38.66 37.35 35.71
C GLN A 1132 -40.17 37.12 35.88
N ASP A 1133 -40.99 37.85 35.13
CA ASP A 1133 -42.45 37.73 35.21
C ASP A 1133 -43.01 36.58 34.35
N MET A 1134 -42.17 35.84 33.61
CA MET A 1134 -42.60 34.65 32.89
C MET A 1134 -42.86 33.50 33.86
N SER A 1135 -43.91 32.73 33.59
CA SER A 1135 -44.17 31.49 34.31
C SER A 1135 -43.15 30.41 33.96
N ALA A 1136 -42.94 29.46 34.89
CA ALA A 1136 -42.04 28.34 34.69
C ALA A 1136 -42.35 27.52 33.41
N ASP A 1137 -43.63 27.39 33.02
CA ASP A 1137 -44.03 26.70 31.79
C ASP A 1137 -43.66 27.49 30.52
N GLN A 1138 -43.63 28.82 30.60
CA GLN A 1138 -43.16 29.67 29.51
C GLN A 1138 -41.64 29.63 29.38
N ILE A 1139 -40.91 29.64 30.51
CA ILE A 1139 -39.44 29.50 30.51
C ILE A 1139 -39.03 28.13 29.98
N ALA A 1140 -39.66 27.05 30.46
CA ALA A 1140 -39.39 25.69 29.98
C ALA A 1140 -39.76 25.46 28.50
N ALA A 1141 -40.60 26.33 27.92
CA ALA A 1141 -40.96 26.25 26.51
C ALA A 1141 -39.90 26.87 25.57
N PHE A 1142 -38.83 27.47 26.11
CA PHE A 1142 -37.71 27.89 25.27
C PHE A 1142 -37.07 26.69 24.59
N THR A 1143 -36.93 26.79 23.27
CA THR A 1143 -36.22 25.82 22.46
C THR A 1143 -34.71 26.07 22.53
N PRO A 1144 -33.86 25.08 22.18
CA PRO A 1144 -32.41 25.26 22.25
C PRO A 1144 -31.90 26.47 21.44
N THR A 1145 -32.56 26.81 20.33
CA THR A 1145 -32.20 27.99 19.51
C THR A 1145 -32.52 29.32 20.20
N GLN A 1146 -33.62 29.36 20.96
CA GLN A 1146 -34.03 30.51 21.77
C GLN A 1146 -33.17 30.61 23.04
N THR A 1147 -32.91 29.47 23.70
CA THR A 1147 -32.00 29.37 24.85
C THR A 1147 -30.59 29.87 24.51
N ALA A 1148 -30.08 29.55 23.33
CA ALA A 1148 -28.82 30.10 22.80
C ALA A 1148 -28.84 31.62 22.57
N ALA A 1149 -30.00 32.26 22.53
CA ALA A 1149 -30.17 33.70 22.37
C ALA A 1149 -30.16 34.46 23.70
N LEU A 1150 -30.38 33.75 24.81
CA LEU A 1150 -30.40 34.36 26.12
C LEU A 1150 -29.01 34.88 26.48
N THR A 1151 -29.01 36.07 27.04
CA THR A 1151 -27.81 36.72 27.59
C THR A 1151 -27.58 36.27 29.02
N GLY A 1152 -26.35 36.42 29.52
CA GLY A 1152 -26.04 36.08 30.92
C GLY A 1152 -26.95 36.79 31.92
N LEU A 1153 -27.34 38.05 31.67
CA LEU A 1153 -28.27 38.77 32.56
C LEU A 1153 -29.70 38.24 32.52
N GLN A 1154 -30.14 37.70 31.38
CA GLN A 1154 -31.47 37.07 31.30
C GLN A 1154 -31.48 35.69 31.96
N ILE A 1155 -30.35 34.96 31.90
CA ILE A 1155 -30.18 33.66 32.58
C ILE A 1155 -30.08 33.86 34.10
N ASP A 1156 -29.30 34.84 34.55
CA ASP A 1156 -29.16 35.22 35.97
C ASP A 1156 -30.47 35.74 36.58
N ALA A 1157 -31.37 36.25 35.72
CA ALA A 1157 -32.68 36.73 36.15
C ALA A 1157 -33.73 35.62 36.34
N MET A 1158 -33.43 34.38 35.97
CA MET A 1158 -34.33 33.24 36.15
C MET A 1158 -34.40 32.84 37.62
N GLU A 1159 -35.53 32.26 38.05
CA GLU A 1159 -35.69 31.82 39.44
C GLU A 1159 -34.95 30.49 39.69
N ASP A 1160 -34.57 30.25 40.95
CA ASP A 1160 -33.90 29.02 41.37
C ASP A 1160 -34.74 27.78 40.94
N GLY A 1161 -34.19 26.96 40.04
CA GLY A 1161 -34.83 25.76 39.50
C GLY A 1161 -35.46 25.90 38.11
N ASP A 1162 -35.52 27.10 37.53
CA ASP A 1162 -35.93 27.27 36.12
C ASP A 1162 -34.94 26.60 35.17
N LEU A 1163 -33.64 26.78 35.42
CA LEU A 1163 -32.58 26.13 34.65
C LEU A 1163 -32.58 24.60 34.77
N GLN A 1164 -33.16 24.04 35.83
CA GLN A 1164 -33.32 22.58 35.95
C GLN A 1164 -34.34 22.03 34.94
N ARG A 1165 -35.28 22.86 34.48
CA ARG A 1165 -36.34 22.47 33.55
C ARG A 1165 -35.87 22.47 32.10
N PHE A 1166 -34.75 23.12 31.79
CA PHE A 1166 -34.09 23.03 30.49
C PHE A 1166 -33.63 21.61 30.24
N ASP A 1167 -33.84 21.08 29.05
CA ASP A 1167 -33.30 19.77 28.73
C ASP A 1167 -31.77 19.83 28.49
N ILE A 1168 -31.19 18.66 28.23
CA ILE A 1168 -29.74 18.55 27.97
C ILE A 1168 -29.33 19.37 26.72
N LEU A 1169 -30.19 19.46 25.71
CA LEU A 1169 -29.92 20.21 24.48
C LEU A 1169 -30.00 21.72 24.71
N ASP A 1170 -30.91 22.18 25.57
CA ASP A 1170 -31.02 23.57 25.99
C ASP A 1170 -29.77 24.02 26.75
N ILE A 1171 -29.31 23.22 27.72
CA ILE A 1171 -28.07 23.49 28.47
C ILE A 1171 -26.85 23.47 27.53
N ALA A 1172 -26.77 22.49 26.64
CA ALA A 1172 -25.70 22.43 25.63
C ALA A 1172 -25.75 23.60 24.63
N ALA A 1173 -26.92 24.19 24.39
CA ALA A 1173 -27.10 25.31 23.47
C ALA A 1173 -26.79 26.68 24.09
N LEU A 1174 -26.62 26.77 25.42
CA LEU A 1174 -26.26 28.02 26.09
C LEU A 1174 -25.04 28.68 25.41
N SER A 1175 -25.20 29.94 24.99
CA SER A 1175 -24.07 30.65 24.37
C SER A 1175 -22.96 30.88 25.40
N THR A 1176 -21.71 31.02 24.96
CA THR A 1176 -20.59 31.34 25.86
C THR A 1176 -20.79 32.65 26.62
N SER A 1177 -21.55 33.60 26.06
CA SER A 1177 -21.99 34.82 26.75
C SER A 1177 -23.14 34.60 27.73
N GLY A 1178 -23.95 33.56 27.53
CA GLY A 1178 -24.99 33.13 28.46
C GLY A 1178 -24.41 32.40 29.68
N ILE A 1179 -23.31 31.65 29.49
CA ILE A 1179 -22.60 30.94 30.57
C ILE A 1179 -22.19 31.86 31.72
N SER A 1180 -21.87 33.13 31.47
CA SER A 1180 -21.53 34.07 32.55
C SER A 1180 -22.68 34.37 33.52
N GLY A 1181 -23.92 34.05 33.13
CA GLY A 1181 -25.11 34.19 33.97
C GLY A 1181 -25.39 32.98 34.86
N LEU A 1182 -24.65 31.88 34.72
CA LEU A 1182 -24.80 30.71 35.59
C LEU A 1182 -24.11 30.98 36.92
N SER A 1183 -24.82 30.92 38.04
CA SER A 1183 -24.18 30.99 39.34
C SER A 1183 -23.43 29.69 39.67
N ALA A 1184 -22.50 29.75 40.61
CA ALA A 1184 -21.86 28.53 41.14
C ALA A 1184 -22.88 27.59 41.81
N ASN A 1185 -23.98 28.14 42.33
CA ASN A 1185 -25.08 27.35 42.89
C ASN A 1185 -25.84 26.62 41.79
N ASP A 1186 -26.08 27.26 40.65
CA ASP A 1186 -26.73 26.63 39.51
C ASP A 1186 -25.97 25.38 39.05
N ILE A 1187 -24.64 25.49 38.98
CA ILE A 1187 -23.76 24.40 38.57
C ILE A 1187 -23.64 23.31 39.66
N SER A 1188 -23.58 23.68 40.93
CA SER A 1188 -23.28 22.71 42.00
C SER A 1188 -24.51 22.02 42.58
N THR A 1189 -25.70 22.63 42.52
CA THR A 1189 -26.89 22.12 43.23
C THR A 1189 -28.19 22.12 42.42
N VAL A 1190 -28.30 22.92 41.36
CA VAL A 1190 -29.55 23.05 40.58
C VAL A 1190 -29.54 22.15 39.35
N LEU A 1191 -28.45 22.15 38.58
CA LEU A 1191 -28.31 21.32 37.38
C LEU A 1191 -28.09 19.84 37.77
N SER A 1192 -28.78 18.95 37.08
CA SER A 1192 -28.59 17.50 37.22
C SER A 1192 -27.28 17.05 36.57
N ASP A 1193 -26.76 15.89 36.98
CA ASP A 1193 -25.53 15.31 36.44
C ASP A 1193 -25.51 15.22 34.90
N ALA A 1194 -26.66 14.91 34.28
CA ALA A 1194 -26.77 14.82 32.83
C ALA A 1194 -26.72 16.19 32.13
N GLN A 1195 -27.26 17.23 32.77
CA GLN A 1195 -27.17 18.61 32.30
C GLN A 1195 -25.75 19.16 32.49
N LEU A 1196 -25.09 18.83 33.60
CA LEU A 1196 -23.69 19.18 33.84
C LEU A 1196 -22.78 18.57 32.77
N GLN A 1197 -22.97 17.31 32.43
CA GLN A 1197 -22.25 16.62 31.34
C GLN A 1197 -22.56 17.18 29.94
N ALA A 1198 -23.62 17.96 29.78
CA ALA A 1198 -23.99 18.57 28.51
C ALA A 1198 -23.10 19.77 28.14
N PHE A 1199 -22.36 20.34 29.11
CA PHE A 1199 -21.49 21.48 28.84
C PHE A 1199 -20.36 21.10 27.87
N THR A 1200 -20.32 21.81 26.77
CA THR A 1200 -19.27 21.68 25.76
C THR A 1200 -17.96 22.27 26.27
N GLY A 1201 -16.83 21.78 25.76
CA GLY A 1201 -15.52 22.32 26.12
C GLY A 1201 -15.36 23.83 25.85
N LYS A 1202 -16.10 24.40 24.89
CA LYS A 1202 -16.11 25.86 24.65
C LYS A 1202 -16.85 26.63 25.74
N GLN A 1203 -17.94 26.07 26.26
CA GLN A 1203 -18.69 26.67 27.37
C GLN A 1203 -17.89 26.57 28.66
N ILE A 1204 -17.28 25.41 28.95
CA ILE A 1204 -16.40 25.22 30.11
C ILE A 1204 -15.21 26.19 30.06
N ASN A 1205 -14.59 26.39 28.89
CA ASN A 1205 -13.51 27.37 28.73
C ASN A 1205 -13.96 28.83 28.90
N ALA A 1206 -15.25 29.12 28.77
CA ALA A 1206 -15.83 30.44 28.99
C ALA A 1206 -16.32 30.65 30.43
N MET A 1207 -16.29 29.61 31.27
CA MET A 1207 -16.62 29.70 32.68
C MET A 1207 -15.53 30.47 33.44
N SER A 1208 -15.96 31.28 34.40
CA SER A 1208 -15.06 31.89 35.39
C SER A 1208 -14.43 30.81 36.28
N ASP A 1209 -13.30 31.13 36.91
CA ASP A 1209 -12.61 30.19 37.81
C ASP A 1209 -13.54 29.60 38.87
N VAL A 1210 -14.48 30.38 39.42
CA VAL A 1210 -15.46 29.91 40.42
C VAL A 1210 -16.45 28.92 39.82
N GLN A 1211 -16.91 29.16 38.59
CA GLN A 1211 -17.81 28.24 37.88
C GLN A 1211 -17.08 26.97 37.44
N VAL A 1212 -15.80 27.08 37.07
CA VAL A 1212 -14.93 25.93 36.77
C VAL A 1212 -14.64 25.12 38.04
N ASP A 1213 -14.39 25.76 39.17
CA ASP A 1213 -14.23 25.05 40.45
C ASP A 1213 -15.53 24.33 40.83
N ALA A 1214 -16.68 24.98 40.64
CA ALA A 1214 -17.99 24.37 40.89
C ALA A 1214 -18.25 23.17 39.96
N ILE A 1215 -17.90 23.27 38.67
CA ILE A 1215 -18.09 22.16 37.73
C ILE A 1215 -17.11 21.01 37.97
N ILE A 1216 -15.86 21.31 38.37
CA ILE A 1216 -14.87 20.29 38.77
C ILE A 1216 -15.34 19.59 40.05
N ALA A 1217 -15.81 20.34 41.05
CA ALA A 1217 -16.32 19.77 42.28
C ALA A 1217 -17.54 18.87 42.03
N ALA A 1218 -18.46 19.32 41.16
CA ALA A 1218 -19.61 18.52 40.74
C ALA A 1218 -19.16 17.24 40.01
N TYR A 1219 -18.19 17.31 39.08
CA TYR A 1219 -17.65 16.15 38.38
C TYR A 1219 -16.84 15.18 39.26
N GLN A 1220 -16.19 15.65 40.32
CA GLN A 1220 -15.49 14.78 41.27
C GLN A 1220 -16.44 14.07 42.25
N GLY A 1221 -17.66 14.58 42.39
CA GLY A 1221 -18.74 13.98 43.20
C GLY A 1221 -19.61 12.96 42.45
N ILE A 1222 -19.49 12.90 41.12
CA ILE A 1222 -20.09 11.91 40.20
C ILE A 1222 -19.18 10.70 40.09
#